data_AF-A0AAD9LLG6-F1
#
_entry.id   AF-A0AAD9LLG6-F1
#
_cell.length_a   1.000
_cell.length_b   1.000
_cell.length_c   1.000
_cell.angle_alpha   90.00
_cell.angle_beta   90.00
_cell.angle_gamma   90.00
#
_symmetry.space_group_name_H-M   'P 1'
#
loop_
_entity.id
_entity.type
_entity.pdbx_description
1 polymer ?
#
loop_
_entity_poly.entity_id
_entity_poly.type
_entity_poly.pdbx_seq_one_letter_code
_entity_poly.pdbx_strand_id
1 'polypeptide(L)'
;MNTLQLGPGEYITSMEVHSSKNKQTKDHTRVFYLKFVTNAGNSVSGGSQAGSIGSATAPTGYHLAGFYGRDGGQIDLLGAIWAPLPTEVGPGTVAPANIPEPETPASSVLAVFDHSASMGSGSAASDDTIVFPVSTRIILPATTTAPTPSGPATQLSEAYGGPHGSLFSDVALAMAGQTISSIAIRAGARIDGITLTVAAPTALSFVHGYDGVSNTNNALSLGVGEYITSMEVHSAKNRHTNDHTRVFYLKFTTNAGRSVFAGTQTDSSAVATAPEGYQLGGFFGRGDREIVLLGAVWTRIAADLPSTDEGTARSGDIQLSPIYGGPHGTAFSDIASIKLSRPVSTITICAGARVDGILLQSGDQTFSHGYSCAQGNTLVLGEGEYITSLEAHWGKNRRTNDHTRVFYLKFITSAGNSVSGGTTTSDTAVATAPKGFQLSGFFGRAGGVIDQLGAIWTRRSATDLSLTDEMESSGMYATTIRNWVGPTIGQSSDTACYRKSVAFGSKNVCPLGYSNDGDDCLAMCPLSYPVECSLECIPQNDDCALATLTKIGSVVAVALNLASGGVFGGILAAYKTAKLAVTCAANIVSVVRGLIYYLRYRQTTAPQGKAAELLTVAYQTDVVLYDLPVAVCVCLGLPVPQNAKFAATVLVIVEGIVKQAITNGDEIISTGENVLNLLTGTGALNGTVDSSTTDELQDLITRNSSCGYELKRLTDHVVRSVNDIRSSGASAADVRVQVYKSSIVTNDIPAVTNHCMGELLGSKTLTGAYETRDMLRKTFGVIVDQLIDTGTTDMGKNVAQDEYMLKVANMGLVVLSTVDPTGIAYMASQFVQPICGPTAYLGDIDDGTLHDALGLTTVDEAFVGSYGTWARKGDGIVHLVFESIDKEDVTVVIHSGGDEYANVDVAAGATVIWDATIPELQDKSLYLDRWRPGVFGLPGSGGGSLLLWIPRSTEGGHLEMHVRVNVS
;
A
#
# COMPACT_ATOMS: atom_id res chain seq x y z
N MET A 1 -10.91 -18.48 -39.33
CA MET A 1 -10.95 -17.25 -38.51
C MET A 1 -10.94 -16.09 -39.48
N ASN A 2 -11.92 -15.19 -39.39
CA ASN A 2 -11.97 -14.01 -40.26
C ASN A 2 -11.27 -12.87 -39.51
N THR A 3 -10.21 -12.32 -40.10
CA THR A 3 -9.35 -11.33 -39.45
C THR A 3 -9.31 -10.06 -40.29
N LEU A 4 -9.53 -8.90 -39.65
CA LEU A 4 -9.29 -7.58 -40.24
C LEU A 4 -8.04 -6.98 -39.60
N GLN A 5 -7.04 -6.69 -40.42
CA GLN A 5 -5.87 -5.91 -40.01
C GLN A 5 -6.12 -4.46 -40.40
N LEU A 6 -6.02 -3.54 -39.43
CA LEU A 6 -6.24 -2.11 -39.67
C LEU A 6 -4.95 -1.46 -40.17
N GLY A 7 -5.04 -0.68 -41.24
CA GLY A 7 -3.93 0.14 -41.71
C GLY A 7 -3.64 1.36 -40.82
N PRO A 8 -2.50 2.06 -41.01
CA PRO A 8 -2.22 3.31 -40.31
C PRO A 8 -3.34 4.34 -40.52
N GLY A 9 -3.93 4.84 -39.42
CA GLY A 9 -5.05 5.79 -39.45
C GLY A 9 -6.42 5.19 -39.77
N GLU A 10 -6.51 3.87 -39.94
CA GLU A 10 -7.77 3.15 -40.11
C GLU A 10 -8.35 2.73 -38.76
N TYR A 11 -9.63 2.98 -38.54
CA TYR A 11 -10.32 2.67 -37.30
C TYR A 11 -11.76 2.23 -37.52
N ILE A 12 -12.30 1.42 -36.60
CA ILE A 12 -13.66 0.87 -36.70
C ILE A 12 -14.68 1.94 -36.32
N THR A 13 -15.67 2.14 -37.18
CA THR A 13 -16.73 3.16 -37.07
C THR A 13 -18.10 2.58 -36.77
N SER A 14 -18.32 1.28 -37.02
CA SER A 14 -19.60 0.64 -36.68
C SER A 14 -19.46 -0.86 -36.41
N MET A 15 -20.41 -1.35 -35.63
CA MET A 15 -20.61 -2.76 -35.29
C MET A 15 -22.08 -3.13 -35.53
N GLU A 16 -22.31 -4.27 -36.18
CA GLU A 16 -23.62 -4.90 -36.35
C GLU A 16 -23.59 -6.29 -35.70
N VAL A 17 -24.64 -6.62 -34.96
CA VAL A 17 -24.77 -7.84 -34.16
C VAL A 17 -26.13 -8.47 -34.46
N HIS A 18 -26.15 -9.76 -34.82
CA HIS A 18 -27.43 -10.51 -34.87
C HIS A 18 -27.47 -11.48 -33.70
N SER A 19 -28.60 -11.48 -32.99
CA SER A 19 -28.82 -12.32 -31.82
C SER A 19 -30.10 -13.12 -31.96
N SER A 20 -30.08 -14.36 -31.49
CA SER A 20 -31.23 -15.27 -31.57
C SER A 20 -31.26 -16.22 -30.37
N LYS A 21 -32.39 -16.89 -30.14
CA LYS A 21 -32.44 -18.03 -29.21
C LYS A 21 -32.11 -19.31 -29.96
N ASN A 22 -31.36 -20.20 -29.32
CA ASN A 22 -31.05 -21.50 -29.92
C ASN A 22 -32.33 -22.35 -30.05
N LYS A 23 -32.69 -22.72 -31.29
CA LYS A 23 -33.95 -23.43 -31.60
C LYS A 23 -33.99 -24.87 -31.05
N GLN A 24 -32.86 -25.46 -30.68
CA GLN A 24 -32.77 -26.86 -30.24
C GLN A 24 -32.83 -27.02 -28.71
N THR A 25 -32.30 -26.06 -27.94
CA THR A 25 -32.19 -26.15 -26.47
C THR A 25 -33.20 -25.30 -25.71
N LYS A 26 -33.97 -24.43 -26.40
CA LYS A 26 -34.89 -23.44 -25.79
C LYS A 26 -34.23 -22.53 -24.73
N ASP A 27 -32.92 -22.37 -24.79
CA ASP A 27 -32.15 -21.58 -23.84
C ASP A 27 -31.98 -20.10 -24.26
N HIS A 28 -31.32 -19.31 -23.41
CA HIS A 28 -31.03 -17.87 -23.48
C HIS A 28 -30.61 -17.32 -24.88
N THR A 29 -30.81 -16.02 -25.10
CA THR A 29 -30.41 -15.31 -26.33
C THR A 29 -28.87 -15.29 -26.48
N ARG A 30 -28.37 -15.51 -27.70
CA ARG A 30 -26.95 -15.56 -28.06
C ARG A 30 -26.64 -14.72 -29.28
N VAL A 31 -25.39 -14.29 -29.45
CA VAL A 31 -24.88 -13.64 -30.66
C VAL A 31 -24.51 -14.70 -31.71
N PHE A 32 -25.14 -14.62 -32.88
CA PHE A 32 -24.93 -15.55 -34.00
C PHE A 32 -24.16 -14.94 -35.16
N TYR A 33 -24.12 -13.60 -35.28
CA TYR A 33 -23.41 -12.91 -36.34
C TYR A 33 -22.85 -11.58 -35.85
N LEU A 34 -21.64 -11.26 -36.31
CA LEU A 34 -21.00 -9.97 -36.11
C LEU A 34 -20.50 -9.40 -37.44
N LYS A 35 -20.56 -8.08 -37.58
CA LYS A 35 -19.91 -7.34 -38.64
C LYS A 35 -19.34 -6.02 -38.12
N PHE A 36 -18.10 -5.72 -38.51
CA PHE A 36 -17.42 -4.46 -38.23
C PHE A 36 -17.13 -3.72 -39.53
N VAL A 37 -17.23 -2.39 -39.52
CA VAL A 37 -16.89 -1.53 -40.66
C VAL A 37 -15.96 -0.41 -40.19
N THR A 38 -14.95 -0.08 -41.00
CA THR A 38 -13.96 0.96 -40.71
C THR A 38 -14.25 2.29 -41.41
N ASN A 39 -13.56 3.35 -41.01
CA ASN A 39 -13.57 4.64 -41.71
C ASN A 39 -13.07 4.55 -43.16
N ALA A 40 -12.22 3.58 -43.49
CA ALA A 40 -11.75 3.31 -44.84
C ALA A 40 -12.73 2.44 -45.67
N GLY A 41 -13.86 2.04 -45.08
CA GLY A 41 -14.87 1.20 -45.75
C GLY A 41 -14.54 -0.29 -45.78
N ASN A 42 -13.45 -0.73 -45.14
CA ASN A 42 -13.16 -2.16 -44.98
C ASN A 42 -14.11 -2.77 -43.95
N SER A 43 -14.35 -4.07 -44.06
CA SER A 43 -15.21 -4.78 -43.12
C SER A 43 -14.77 -6.21 -42.88
N VAL A 44 -15.12 -6.73 -41.70
CA VAL A 44 -15.05 -8.15 -41.38
C VAL A 44 -16.37 -8.59 -40.79
N SER A 45 -16.81 -9.79 -41.17
CA SER A 45 -17.98 -10.40 -40.56
C SER A 45 -17.80 -11.88 -40.35
N GLY A 46 -18.58 -12.46 -39.44
CA GLY A 46 -18.54 -13.89 -39.14
C GLY A 46 -19.81 -14.35 -38.44
N GLY A 47 -20.20 -15.59 -38.71
CA GLY A 47 -21.39 -16.22 -38.13
C GLY A 47 -22.58 -16.33 -39.09
N SER A 48 -23.76 -16.67 -38.56
CA SER A 48 -25.01 -16.87 -39.32
C SER A 48 -26.00 -15.75 -39.03
N GLN A 49 -26.44 -15.05 -40.07
CA GLN A 49 -27.44 -13.99 -39.95
C GLN A 49 -28.82 -14.58 -39.67
N ALA A 50 -29.34 -14.39 -38.46
CA ALA A 50 -30.69 -14.78 -38.05
C ALA A 50 -31.07 -14.12 -36.72
N GLY A 51 -32.35 -13.82 -36.55
CA GLY A 51 -32.90 -13.28 -35.30
C GLY A 51 -32.97 -11.75 -35.27
N SER A 52 -32.78 -11.17 -34.09
CA SER A 52 -32.85 -9.72 -33.85
C SER A 52 -31.54 -9.04 -34.22
N ILE A 53 -31.62 -7.93 -34.94
CA ILE A 53 -30.45 -7.16 -35.39
C ILE A 53 -30.27 -5.95 -34.47
N GLY A 54 -29.06 -5.78 -33.94
CA GLY A 54 -28.61 -4.57 -33.25
C GLY A 54 -27.44 -3.96 -34.03
N SER A 55 -27.35 -2.63 -34.04
CA SER A 55 -26.22 -1.93 -34.63
C SER A 55 -25.79 -0.76 -33.75
N ALA A 56 -24.50 -0.49 -33.71
CA ALA A 56 -23.89 0.63 -33.02
C ALA A 56 -22.94 1.35 -33.99
N THR A 57 -23.00 2.67 -34.02
CA THR A 57 -22.12 3.51 -34.85
C THR A 57 -21.42 4.51 -33.94
N ALA A 58 -20.14 4.72 -34.16
CA ALA A 58 -19.34 5.69 -33.44
C ALA A 58 -19.93 7.10 -33.61
N PRO A 59 -20.00 7.91 -32.54
CA PRO A 59 -20.20 9.35 -32.67
C PRO A 59 -19.12 9.99 -33.56
N THR A 60 -19.41 11.13 -34.18
CA THR A 60 -18.43 11.87 -34.99
C THR A 60 -17.20 12.22 -34.13
N GLY A 61 -16.01 11.85 -34.62
CA GLY A 61 -14.76 12.07 -33.91
C GLY A 61 -14.38 10.95 -32.92
N TYR A 62 -15.07 9.80 -32.94
CA TYR A 62 -14.79 8.66 -32.06
C TYR A 62 -14.45 7.39 -32.88
N HIS A 63 -13.74 6.45 -32.26
CA HIS A 63 -13.44 5.13 -32.79
C HIS A 63 -13.79 4.03 -31.77
N LEU A 64 -13.91 2.79 -32.25
CA LEU A 64 -14.11 1.63 -31.36
C LEU A 64 -12.85 1.39 -30.54
N ALA A 65 -12.95 1.52 -29.22
CA ALA A 65 -11.84 1.32 -28.28
C ALA A 65 -11.93 -0.01 -27.52
N GLY A 66 -13.10 -0.63 -27.49
CA GLY A 66 -13.31 -1.90 -26.80
C GLY A 66 -14.72 -2.42 -26.93
N PHE A 67 -15.00 -3.52 -26.22
CA PHE A 67 -16.30 -4.17 -26.16
C PHE A 67 -16.75 -4.33 -24.70
N TYR A 68 -18.05 -4.40 -24.48
CA TYR A 68 -18.62 -4.88 -23.22
C TYR A 68 -19.67 -5.93 -23.54
N GLY A 69 -19.91 -6.87 -22.63
CA GLY A 69 -20.79 -7.98 -22.97
C GLY A 69 -20.93 -9.02 -21.88
N ARG A 70 -21.54 -10.14 -22.25
CA ARG A 70 -21.62 -11.36 -21.46
C ARG A 70 -21.25 -12.52 -22.35
N ASP A 71 -20.36 -13.39 -21.88
CA ASP A 71 -19.91 -14.58 -22.60
C ASP A 71 -19.76 -15.79 -21.68
N GLY A 72 -19.30 -16.89 -22.26
CA GLY A 72 -19.07 -18.19 -21.65
C GLY A 72 -18.48 -19.11 -22.72
N GLY A 73 -19.04 -20.30 -22.94
CA GLY A 73 -18.67 -21.11 -24.10
C GLY A 73 -19.02 -20.46 -25.46
N GLN A 74 -19.89 -19.44 -25.46
CA GLN A 74 -20.36 -18.66 -26.61
C GLN A 74 -20.61 -17.20 -26.18
N ILE A 75 -20.74 -16.27 -27.13
CA ILE A 75 -21.05 -14.86 -26.83
C ILE A 75 -22.57 -14.69 -26.68
N ASP A 76 -23.00 -14.19 -25.52
CA ASP A 76 -24.42 -14.01 -25.19
C ASP A 76 -24.91 -12.61 -25.52
N LEU A 77 -24.09 -11.61 -25.19
CA LEU A 77 -24.35 -10.19 -25.38
C LEU A 77 -23.05 -9.48 -25.76
N LEU A 78 -23.12 -8.56 -26.72
CA LEU A 78 -21.98 -7.76 -27.14
C LEU A 78 -22.40 -6.33 -27.47
N GLY A 79 -21.69 -5.38 -26.87
CA GLY A 79 -21.80 -3.93 -27.05
C GLY A 79 -20.44 -3.31 -27.36
N ALA A 80 -20.44 -2.10 -27.91
CA ALA A 80 -19.25 -1.37 -28.36
C ALA A 80 -18.94 -0.20 -27.41
N ILE A 81 -17.67 -0.04 -27.07
CA ILE A 81 -17.14 1.11 -26.32
C ILE A 81 -16.46 2.06 -27.32
N TRP A 82 -16.90 3.32 -27.35
CA TRP A 82 -16.39 4.35 -28.26
C TRP A 82 -15.50 5.34 -27.50
N ALA A 83 -14.30 5.63 -28.03
CA ALA A 83 -13.39 6.64 -27.48
C ALA A 83 -13.07 7.73 -28.51
N PRO A 84 -12.81 8.98 -28.08
CA PRO A 84 -12.49 10.07 -29.00
C PRO A 84 -11.18 9.78 -29.75
N LEU A 85 -11.12 10.22 -31.02
CA LEU A 85 -9.89 10.22 -31.80
C LEU A 85 -8.91 11.24 -31.18
N PRO A 86 -7.60 10.94 -31.11
CA PRO A 86 -6.60 11.90 -30.67
C PRO A 86 -6.70 13.16 -31.53
N THR A 87 -6.96 14.31 -30.91
CA THR A 87 -6.81 15.60 -31.59
C THR A 87 -5.32 15.82 -31.81
N GLU A 88 -4.88 15.84 -33.07
CA GLU A 88 -3.52 16.26 -33.39
C GLU A 88 -3.28 17.66 -32.80
N VAL A 89 -2.40 17.72 -31.81
CA VAL A 89 -1.77 18.96 -31.37
C VAL A 89 -1.04 19.51 -32.60
N GLY A 90 -1.37 20.75 -32.98
CA GLY A 90 -0.85 21.39 -34.18
C GLY A 90 0.69 21.43 -34.27
N PRO A 91 1.23 21.69 -35.46
CA PRO A 91 2.65 21.56 -35.77
C PRO A 91 3.51 22.51 -34.93
N GLY A 92 4.71 22.02 -34.61
CA GLY A 92 5.67 22.61 -33.68
C GLY A 92 5.88 24.11 -33.84
N THR A 93 6.08 24.75 -32.69
CA THR A 93 6.73 26.04 -32.57
C THR A 93 8.02 26.04 -33.38
N VAL A 94 7.99 26.87 -34.42
CA VAL A 94 9.07 27.17 -35.34
C VAL A 94 10.30 27.63 -34.56
N ALA A 95 11.44 27.00 -34.84
CA ALA A 95 12.76 27.45 -34.40
C ALA A 95 13.01 28.91 -34.85
N PRO A 96 13.52 29.80 -33.99
CA PRO A 96 14.04 31.08 -34.46
C PRO A 96 15.26 30.83 -35.35
N ALA A 97 15.21 31.43 -36.54
CA ALA A 97 16.25 31.36 -37.55
C ALA A 97 17.59 31.96 -37.08
N ASN A 98 18.67 31.38 -37.63
CA ASN A 98 20.04 31.89 -37.62
C ASN A 98 20.11 33.43 -37.73
N ILE A 99 20.75 34.05 -36.74
CA ILE A 99 21.40 35.37 -36.87
C ILE A 99 22.88 35.18 -36.50
N PRO A 100 23.83 35.77 -37.25
CA PRO A 100 25.23 35.39 -37.21
C PRO A 100 25.98 35.90 -35.98
N GLU A 101 27.01 35.15 -35.64
CA GLU A 101 28.09 35.43 -34.71
C GLU A 101 28.63 36.87 -34.81
N PRO A 102 28.80 37.59 -33.69
CA PRO A 102 29.75 38.68 -33.61
C PRO A 102 30.99 38.28 -32.79
N GLU A 103 32.12 38.62 -33.38
CA GLU A 103 33.48 38.38 -32.93
C GLU A 103 33.77 38.84 -31.49
N THR A 104 34.61 38.06 -30.82
CA THR A 104 35.32 38.42 -29.59
C THR A 104 36.10 39.74 -29.70
N PRO A 105 36.28 40.45 -28.58
CA PRO A 105 37.60 40.99 -28.28
C PRO A 105 38.13 40.52 -26.92
N ALA A 106 39.44 40.26 -26.92
CA ALA A 106 40.28 39.81 -25.83
C ALA A 106 40.65 40.91 -24.82
N SER A 107 40.92 40.49 -23.58
CA SER A 107 41.89 40.99 -22.57
C SER A 107 41.26 41.02 -21.17
N SER A 108 41.66 40.15 -20.25
CA SER A 108 42.91 40.15 -19.44
C SER A 108 42.88 41.17 -18.30
N VAL A 109 42.90 40.66 -17.05
CA VAL A 109 43.54 41.12 -15.79
C VAL A 109 43.17 40.04 -14.75
N LEU A 110 44.00 39.10 -14.27
CA LEU A 110 45.26 39.11 -13.50
C LEU A 110 45.25 39.87 -12.16
N ALA A 111 45.10 39.11 -11.07
CA ALA A 111 45.80 39.23 -9.78
C ALA A 111 45.64 37.85 -9.09
N VAL A 112 46.63 36.96 -8.95
CA VAL A 112 48.00 36.99 -8.37
C VAL A 112 48.01 37.59 -6.97
N PHE A 113 48.22 36.76 -5.93
CA PHE A 113 49.52 36.51 -5.27
C PHE A 113 49.31 35.30 -4.31
N ASP A 114 50.01 34.16 -4.48
CA ASP A 114 51.37 33.85 -3.96
C ASP A 114 51.37 33.64 -2.43
N HIS A 115 52.14 32.77 -1.79
CA HIS A 115 52.96 31.59 -2.11
C HIS A 115 53.44 31.12 -0.72
N SER A 116 53.91 29.88 -0.62
CA SER A 116 54.94 29.44 0.35
C SER A 116 54.52 29.07 1.77
N ALA A 117 54.74 27.80 2.11
CA ALA A 117 55.81 27.31 3.01
C ALA A 117 55.42 25.90 3.50
N SER A 118 56.02 24.83 2.99
CA SER A 118 57.34 24.30 3.35
C SER A 118 57.39 23.58 4.71
N MET A 119 57.47 22.25 4.60
CA MET A 119 58.31 21.30 5.35
C MET A 119 58.13 21.13 6.86
N GLY A 120 57.85 19.88 7.23
CA GLY A 120 58.06 19.31 8.56
C GLY A 120 58.04 17.79 8.49
N SER A 121 59.14 17.20 8.02
CA SER A 121 59.44 15.77 8.00
C SER A 121 59.67 15.19 9.39
N GLY A 122 59.22 13.96 9.64
CA GLY A 122 59.62 13.17 10.82
C GLY A 122 59.23 11.70 10.69
N SER A 123 60.17 10.89 10.17
CA SER A 123 60.25 9.43 10.27
C SER A 123 60.43 8.99 11.75
N ALA A 124 60.31 7.76 12.25
CA ALA A 124 60.31 6.41 11.70
C ALA A 124 59.85 5.41 12.79
N ALA A 125 59.45 4.22 12.34
CA ALA A 125 59.76 2.88 12.89
C ALA A 125 59.16 2.36 14.24
N SER A 126 58.49 1.21 14.05
CA SER A 126 58.69 -0.11 14.69
C SER A 126 57.92 -0.52 15.97
N ASP A 127 57.38 -1.73 15.82
CA ASP A 127 57.21 -2.83 16.78
C ASP A 127 56.03 -2.83 17.76
N ASP A 128 55.04 -3.64 17.37
CA ASP A 128 54.55 -4.85 18.05
C ASP A 128 54.15 -4.83 19.54
N THR A 129 53.11 -5.64 19.78
CA THR A 129 52.58 -6.18 21.05
C THR A 129 51.46 -5.44 21.81
N ILE A 130 50.41 -6.23 22.00
CA ILE A 130 49.16 -6.07 22.73
C ILE A 130 49.42 -6.06 24.25
N VAL A 131 48.96 -5.03 24.96
CA VAL A 131 48.62 -5.10 26.40
C VAL A 131 47.50 -4.08 26.71
N PHE A 132 46.39 -4.55 27.30
CA PHE A 132 45.38 -3.70 27.93
C PHE A 132 45.87 -3.20 29.30
N PRO A 133 45.68 -1.90 29.65
CA PRO A 133 45.53 -1.54 31.05
C PRO A 133 44.23 -0.80 31.34
N VAL A 134 43.71 -1.16 32.50
CA VAL A 134 42.52 -0.68 33.19
C VAL A 134 42.72 0.74 33.72
N SER A 135 41.62 1.51 33.67
CA SER A 135 41.24 2.68 34.47
C SER A 135 42.27 3.79 34.73
N THR A 136 42.02 4.96 34.14
CA THR A 136 42.24 6.23 34.84
C THR A 136 41.12 7.21 34.49
N ARG A 137 40.35 7.61 35.51
CA ARG A 137 39.25 8.57 35.44
C ARG A 137 39.77 9.95 35.01
N ILE A 138 39.23 10.48 33.93
CA ILE A 138 39.19 11.93 33.67
C ILE A 138 37.81 12.43 34.10
N ILE A 139 37.80 13.31 35.09
CA ILE A 139 36.60 14.00 35.57
C ILE A 139 36.36 15.18 34.63
N LEU A 140 35.27 15.13 33.87
CA LEU A 140 34.66 16.26 33.18
C LEU A 140 33.30 16.57 33.85
N PRO A 141 32.89 17.84 33.94
CA PRO A 141 31.78 18.26 34.76
C PRO A 141 30.45 17.70 34.26
N ALA A 142 29.65 17.18 35.20
CA ALA A 142 28.33 16.67 34.94
C ALA A 142 27.36 17.80 34.58
N THR A 143 27.04 17.94 33.29
CA THR A 143 25.75 18.47 32.86
C THR A 143 24.77 17.31 32.82
N THR A 144 24.05 17.11 33.92
CA THR A 144 22.91 16.19 33.97
C THR A 144 21.70 16.86 33.32
N THR A 145 21.54 16.65 32.02
CA THR A 145 20.21 16.62 31.41
C THR A 145 20.01 15.21 30.90
N ALA A 146 19.08 14.49 31.55
CA ALA A 146 18.60 13.21 31.06
C ALA A 146 18.08 13.38 29.63
N PRO A 147 18.27 12.40 28.73
CA PRO A 147 17.64 12.45 27.42
C PRO A 147 16.12 12.54 27.60
N THR A 148 15.51 13.52 26.94
CA THR A 148 14.06 13.68 26.89
C THR A 148 13.47 12.46 26.19
N PRO A 149 12.49 11.73 26.79
CA PRO A 149 11.88 10.58 26.13
C PRO A 149 11.10 11.02 24.88
N SER A 150 11.60 10.66 23.70
CA SER A 150 10.92 10.81 22.41
C SER A 150 10.18 9.51 22.06
N GLY A 151 8.86 9.46 22.30
CA GLY A 151 7.97 8.35 21.91
C GLY A 151 6.57 8.89 21.57
N PRO A 152 5.52 8.10 21.27
CA PRO A 152 4.12 8.53 21.11
C PRO A 152 3.42 8.80 22.47
N ALA A 153 2.35 9.59 22.54
CA ALA A 153 1.75 10.02 23.82
C ALA A 153 1.17 8.86 24.65
N THR A 154 0.69 7.85 23.94
CA THR A 154 0.09 6.59 24.39
C THR A 154 0.81 5.42 23.72
N GLN A 155 0.89 4.27 24.38
CA GLN A 155 1.38 2.99 23.84
C GLN A 155 0.52 1.85 24.40
N LEU A 156 0.17 0.86 23.59
CA LEU A 156 -0.64 -0.28 24.03
C LEU A 156 0.25 -1.48 24.35
N SER A 157 -0.11 -2.27 25.36
CA SER A 157 0.46 -3.62 25.53
C SER A 157 -0.14 -4.61 24.54
N GLU A 158 0.35 -5.85 24.51
CA GLU A 158 -0.47 -6.95 23.99
C GLU A 158 -1.74 -7.13 24.85
N ALA A 159 -2.77 -7.76 24.30
CA ALA A 159 -3.97 -8.11 25.03
C ALA A 159 -3.95 -9.58 25.46
N TYR A 160 -4.39 -9.86 26.68
CA TYR A 160 -4.32 -11.19 27.28
C TYR A 160 -5.72 -11.69 27.64
N GLY A 161 -6.10 -12.84 27.09
CA GLY A 161 -7.40 -13.47 27.36
C GLY A 161 -8.00 -14.18 26.15
N GLY A 162 -9.34 -14.25 26.09
CA GLY A 162 -10.09 -14.92 25.02
C GLY A 162 -10.82 -13.95 24.08
N PRO A 163 -11.19 -14.39 22.85
CA PRO A 163 -11.77 -13.51 21.83
C PRO A 163 -13.25 -13.15 22.04
N HIS A 164 -13.82 -13.38 23.23
CA HIS A 164 -15.26 -13.26 23.48
C HIS A 164 -15.58 -12.06 24.38
N GLY A 165 -16.85 -11.65 24.42
CA GLY A 165 -17.33 -10.50 25.20
C GLY A 165 -17.39 -9.20 24.41
N SER A 166 -18.05 -8.20 24.97
CA SER A 166 -18.18 -6.85 24.38
C SER A 166 -16.87 -6.08 24.51
N LEU A 167 -16.50 -5.34 23.46
CA LEU A 167 -15.28 -4.52 23.44
C LEU A 167 -15.41 -3.32 24.37
N PHE A 168 -14.29 -2.94 24.98
CA PHE A 168 -14.12 -1.66 25.67
C PHE A 168 -12.71 -1.11 25.42
N SER A 169 -12.58 0.22 25.41
CA SER A 169 -11.30 0.90 25.23
C SER A 169 -11.31 2.25 25.93
N ASP A 170 -10.30 2.52 26.75
CA ASP A 170 -10.05 3.81 27.37
C ASP A 170 -9.08 4.67 26.56
N VAL A 171 -8.56 4.16 25.43
CA VAL A 171 -7.43 4.76 24.72
C VAL A 171 -7.73 6.21 24.29
N ALA A 172 -8.94 6.48 23.79
CA ALA A 172 -9.36 7.83 23.37
C ALA A 172 -9.43 8.85 24.52
N LEU A 173 -9.49 8.38 25.77
CA LEU A 173 -9.59 9.20 26.98
C LEU A 173 -8.29 9.18 27.80
N ALA A 174 -7.35 8.29 27.48
CA ALA A 174 -6.04 8.21 28.07
C ALA A 174 -5.13 9.31 27.48
N MET A 175 -4.50 10.09 28.34
CA MET A 175 -3.71 11.26 27.93
C MET A 175 -2.32 11.24 28.58
N ALA A 176 -1.32 11.75 27.87
CA ALA A 176 -0.01 12.00 28.48
C ALA A 176 -0.12 12.99 29.65
N GLY A 177 0.71 12.80 30.67
CA GLY A 177 0.68 13.60 31.91
C GLY A 177 -0.47 13.27 32.86
N GLN A 178 -1.17 12.15 32.65
CA GLN A 178 -2.21 11.71 33.59
C GLN A 178 -1.64 11.48 35.00
N THR A 179 -2.42 11.81 36.02
CA THR A 179 -2.12 11.42 37.41
C THR A 179 -3.12 10.38 37.85
N ILE A 180 -2.67 9.14 38.04
CA ILE A 180 -3.53 8.05 38.54
C ILE A 180 -3.61 8.13 40.06
N SER A 181 -4.82 8.15 40.59
CA SER A 181 -5.08 8.23 42.04
C SER A 181 -5.38 6.88 42.67
N SER A 182 -6.06 5.98 41.95
CA SER A 182 -6.32 4.63 42.44
C SER A 182 -6.60 3.62 41.34
N ILE A 183 -6.35 2.36 41.66
CA ILE A 183 -6.76 1.20 40.88
C ILE A 183 -7.47 0.18 41.78
N ALA A 184 -8.57 -0.41 41.31
CA ALA A 184 -9.31 -1.43 42.02
C ALA A 184 -9.65 -2.63 41.12
N ILE A 185 -9.55 -3.84 41.67
CA ILE A 185 -9.85 -5.10 40.99
C ILE A 185 -11.03 -5.78 41.69
N ARG A 186 -12.08 -6.12 40.96
CA ARG A 186 -13.21 -6.91 41.46
C ARG A 186 -13.05 -8.34 40.93
N ALA A 187 -13.04 -9.32 41.83
CA ALA A 187 -12.83 -10.71 41.46
C ALA A 187 -13.48 -11.69 42.44
N GLY A 188 -14.03 -12.77 41.91
CA GLY A 188 -14.33 -14.03 42.60
C GLY A 188 -13.26 -15.08 42.26
N ALA A 189 -13.68 -16.20 41.67
CA ALA A 189 -12.75 -17.17 41.09
C ALA A 189 -12.06 -16.64 39.81
N ARG A 190 -12.70 -15.66 39.14
CA ARG A 190 -12.27 -14.97 37.92
C ARG A 190 -12.29 -13.46 38.16
N ILE A 191 -11.76 -12.68 37.21
CA ILE A 191 -11.85 -11.22 37.27
C ILE A 191 -13.23 -10.77 36.79
N ASP A 192 -13.99 -10.17 37.70
CA ASP A 192 -15.34 -9.68 37.43
C ASP A 192 -15.30 -8.26 36.84
N GLY A 193 -14.37 -7.41 37.30
CA GLY A 193 -14.24 -6.05 36.81
C GLY A 193 -13.01 -5.30 37.32
N ILE A 194 -12.75 -4.13 36.73
CA ILE A 194 -11.64 -3.26 37.07
C ILE A 194 -12.08 -1.79 37.11
N THR A 195 -11.37 -0.97 37.89
CA THR A 195 -11.54 0.48 37.91
C THR A 195 -10.20 1.19 38.02
N LEU A 196 -9.95 2.16 37.13
CA LEU A 196 -8.81 3.08 37.19
C LEU A 196 -9.31 4.51 37.35
N THR A 197 -8.81 5.23 38.36
CA THR A 197 -9.24 6.60 38.64
C THR A 197 -8.13 7.60 38.34
N VAL A 198 -8.38 8.46 37.38
CA VAL A 198 -7.53 9.57 36.95
C VAL A 198 -7.91 10.82 37.75
N ALA A 199 -6.93 11.48 38.36
CA ALA A 199 -7.11 12.73 39.11
C ALA A 199 -6.79 13.99 38.29
N ALA A 200 -5.87 13.89 37.33
CA ALA A 200 -5.43 14.99 36.47
C ALA A 200 -4.98 14.46 35.10
N PRO A 201 -4.94 15.27 34.03
CA PRO A 201 -5.40 16.68 33.97
C PRO A 201 -6.92 16.82 34.06
N THR A 202 -7.67 15.79 33.63
CA THR A 202 -9.13 15.73 33.75
C THR A 202 -9.49 14.56 34.67
N ALA A 203 -10.28 14.83 35.72
CA ALA A 203 -10.73 13.78 36.63
C ALA A 203 -11.74 12.86 35.93
N LEU A 204 -11.44 11.56 35.88
CA LEU A 204 -12.27 10.54 35.21
C LEU A 204 -12.02 9.17 35.86
N SER A 205 -13.01 8.28 35.81
CA SER A 205 -12.83 6.88 36.18
C SER A 205 -13.16 5.97 35.00
N PHE A 206 -12.23 5.09 34.66
CA PHE A 206 -12.46 3.99 33.73
C PHE A 206 -13.00 2.80 34.51
N VAL A 207 -14.14 2.25 34.08
CA VAL A 207 -14.83 1.16 34.78
C VAL A 207 -15.23 0.11 33.75
N HIS A 208 -14.68 -1.10 33.89
CA HIS A 208 -14.96 -2.22 32.99
C HIS A 208 -15.37 -3.47 33.76
N GLY A 209 -16.15 -4.34 33.12
CA GLY A 209 -16.73 -5.55 33.72
C GLY A 209 -17.92 -5.24 34.65
N TYR A 210 -18.25 -6.19 35.53
CA TYR A 210 -19.37 -6.06 36.46
C TYR A 210 -19.16 -4.91 37.47
N ASP A 211 -20.20 -4.10 37.65
CA ASP A 211 -20.23 -2.87 38.48
C ASP A 211 -20.69 -3.11 39.93
N GLY A 212 -20.99 -4.37 40.29
CA GLY A 212 -21.44 -4.74 41.63
C GLY A 212 -20.37 -4.58 42.72
N VAL A 213 -20.83 -4.46 43.96
CA VAL A 213 -19.96 -4.34 45.14
C VAL A 213 -19.30 -5.70 45.43
N SER A 214 -18.04 -5.86 45.00
CA SER A 214 -17.19 -6.95 45.48
C SER A 214 -16.93 -6.78 46.98
N ASN A 215 -17.05 -7.87 47.74
CA ASN A 215 -16.83 -7.93 49.18
C ASN A 215 -15.34 -8.02 49.57
N THR A 216 -14.40 -7.65 48.68
CA THR A 216 -12.95 -7.77 48.90
C THR A 216 -12.21 -6.45 48.70
N ASN A 217 -11.29 -6.14 49.63
CA ASN A 217 -10.48 -4.91 49.73
C ASN A 217 -9.37 -4.81 48.66
N ASN A 218 -9.65 -5.08 47.39
CA ASN A 218 -8.63 -5.14 46.32
C ASN A 218 -8.47 -3.80 45.60
N ALA A 219 -8.19 -2.75 46.37
CA ALA A 219 -7.95 -1.41 45.84
C ALA A 219 -6.61 -0.85 46.34
N LEU A 220 -5.91 -0.13 45.46
CA LEU A 220 -4.66 0.55 45.74
C LEU A 220 -4.82 2.04 45.44
N SER A 221 -4.70 2.87 46.46
CA SER A 221 -4.51 4.31 46.30
C SER A 221 -3.02 4.62 46.12
N LEU A 222 -2.72 5.40 45.08
CA LEU A 222 -1.36 5.80 44.71
C LEU A 222 -0.98 7.08 45.46
N GLY A 223 0.26 7.12 45.98
CA GLY A 223 0.85 8.32 46.58
C GLY A 223 1.29 9.36 45.55
N VAL A 224 1.71 10.54 46.01
CA VAL A 224 2.26 11.58 45.13
C VAL A 224 3.53 11.07 44.44
N GLY A 225 3.56 11.12 43.10
CA GLY A 225 4.67 10.63 42.28
C GLY A 225 4.76 9.10 42.16
N GLU A 226 3.76 8.38 42.70
CA GLU A 226 3.61 6.94 42.48
C GLU A 226 2.82 6.69 41.19
N TYR A 227 3.27 5.73 40.38
CA TYR A 227 2.63 5.35 39.13
C TYR A 227 2.77 3.85 38.87
N ILE A 228 1.82 3.28 38.14
CA ILE A 228 1.77 1.83 37.86
C ILE A 228 2.70 1.52 36.68
N THR A 229 3.61 0.57 36.88
CA THR A 229 4.67 0.19 35.94
C THR A 229 4.46 -1.17 35.28
N SER A 230 3.60 -2.03 35.83
CA SER A 230 3.34 -3.34 35.21
C SER A 230 1.97 -3.90 35.53
N MET A 231 1.49 -4.76 34.63
CA MET A 231 0.28 -5.57 34.74
C MET A 231 0.62 -7.04 34.48
N GLU A 232 0.43 -7.88 35.46
CA GLU A 232 0.54 -9.34 35.39
C GLU A 232 -0.86 -9.94 35.23
N VAL A 233 -1.06 -10.76 34.21
CA VAL A 233 -2.35 -11.36 33.84
C VAL A 233 -2.21 -12.87 33.78
N HIS A 234 -3.10 -13.61 34.44
CA HIS A 234 -3.24 -15.05 34.25
C HIS A 234 -4.55 -15.37 33.55
N SER A 235 -4.48 -16.22 32.54
CA SER A 235 -5.64 -16.66 31.76
C SER A 235 -5.70 -18.18 31.69
N ALA A 236 -6.89 -18.74 31.54
CA ALA A 236 -7.05 -20.18 31.34
C ALA A 236 -8.40 -20.50 30.70
N LYS A 237 -8.47 -21.73 30.17
CA LYS A 237 -9.72 -22.41 29.83
C LYS A 237 -10.20 -23.20 31.05
N ASN A 238 -11.48 -23.12 31.41
CA ASN A 238 -11.99 -23.95 32.51
C ASN A 238 -11.98 -25.43 32.07
N ARG A 239 -11.13 -26.25 32.72
CA ARG A 239 -10.93 -27.67 32.38
C ARG A 239 -12.17 -28.54 32.59
N HIS A 240 -13.17 -28.10 33.34
CA HIS A 240 -14.34 -28.92 33.71
C HIS A 240 -15.56 -28.69 32.83
N THR A 241 -15.62 -27.57 32.12
CA THR A 241 -16.84 -27.13 31.39
C THR A 241 -16.64 -26.90 29.90
N ASN A 242 -15.43 -27.12 29.36
CA ASN A 242 -15.05 -26.71 27.99
C ASN A 242 -15.34 -25.22 27.68
N ASP A 243 -15.44 -24.39 28.73
CA ASP A 243 -15.72 -22.95 28.64
C ASP A 243 -14.60 -22.19 27.91
N HIS A 244 -14.87 -20.97 27.48
CA HIS A 244 -13.94 -20.11 26.76
C HIS A 244 -12.71 -19.70 27.60
N THR A 245 -11.64 -19.22 26.94
CA THR A 245 -10.51 -18.58 27.63
C THR A 245 -10.99 -17.30 28.32
N ARG A 246 -10.61 -17.11 29.59
CA ARG A 246 -11.00 -15.98 30.45
C ARG A 246 -9.81 -15.50 31.30
N VAL A 247 -9.89 -14.28 31.82
CA VAL A 247 -8.89 -13.74 32.77
C VAL A 247 -9.25 -14.18 34.19
N PHE A 248 -8.34 -14.91 34.82
CA PHE A 248 -8.56 -15.47 36.17
C PHE A 248 -7.88 -14.67 37.27
N TYR A 249 -6.76 -14.00 36.98
CA TYR A 249 -6.02 -13.22 37.97
C TYR A 249 -5.34 -12.01 37.33
N LEU A 250 -5.28 -10.93 38.09
CA LEU A 250 -4.58 -9.70 37.75
C LEU A 250 -3.72 -9.25 38.92
N LYS A 251 -2.55 -8.68 38.60
CA LYS A 251 -1.71 -7.97 39.55
C LYS A 251 -1.07 -6.74 38.92
N PHE A 252 -1.21 -5.60 39.57
CA PHE A 252 -0.59 -4.34 39.17
C PHE A 252 0.54 -3.98 40.13
N THR A 253 1.67 -3.53 39.62
CA THR A 253 2.84 -3.11 40.43
C THR A 253 3.21 -1.68 40.12
N THR A 254 3.57 -0.90 41.14
CA THR A 254 3.96 0.52 41.02
C THR A 254 5.48 0.71 41.05
N ASN A 255 5.95 1.89 40.62
CA ASN A 255 7.35 2.31 40.74
C ASN A 255 7.85 2.33 42.20
N ALA A 256 6.93 2.45 43.19
CA ALA A 256 7.24 2.35 44.62
C ALA A 256 7.31 0.90 45.14
N GLY A 257 7.16 -0.10 44.26
CA GLY A 257 7.15 -1.52 44.62
C GLY A 257 5.88 -1.98 45.33
N ARG A 258 4.82 -1.15 45.39
CA ARG A 258 3.51 -1.54 45.91
C ARG A 258 2.73 -2.28 44.84
N SER A 259 1.85 -3.18 45.25
CA SER A 259 1.02 -3.92 44.31
C SER A 259 -0.39 -4.17 44.83
N VAL A 260 -1.32 -4.38 43.89
CA VAL A 260 -2.67 -4.90 44.14
C VAL A 260 -2.92 -6.07 43.22
N PHE A 261 -3.59 -7.09 43.73
CA PHE A 261 -3.90 -8.29 42.96
C PHE A 261 -5.21 -8.91 43.42
N ALA A 262 -5.85 -9.65 42.53
CA ALA A 262 -7.06 -10.40 42.84
C ALA A 262 -7.26 -11.56 41.85
N GLY A 263 -8.09 -12.53 42.23
CA GLY A 263 -8.42 -13.70 41.41
C GLY A 263 -7.57 -14.94 41.70
N THR A 264 -7.64 -15.95 40.83
CA THR A 264 -6.94 -17.23 40.97
C THR A 264 -5.82 -17.36 39.95
N GLN A 265 -4.59 -17.60 40.39
CA GLN A 265 -3.47 -17.84 39.46
C GLN A 265 -3.66 -19.16 38.68
N THR A 266 -3.30 -19.13 37.40
CA THR A 266 -3.32 -20.30 36.49
C THR A 266 -1.92 -20.55 35.91
N ASP A 267 -1.74 -21.70 35.25
CA ASP A 267 -0.46 -22.10 34.63
C ASP A 267 -0.03 -21.17 33.48
N SER A 268 -0.94 -20.39 32.89
CA SER A 268 -0.65 -19.45 31.81
C SER A 268 -0.71 -18.02 32.33
N SER A 269 0.44 -17.36 32.31
CA SER A 269 0.62 -15.98 32.79
C SER A 269 1.44 -15.15 31.82
N ALA A 270 1.16 -13.86 31.75
CA ALA A 270 1.94 -12.87 31.03
C ALA A 270 2.14 -11.61 31.88
N VAL A 271 3.20 -10.86 31.62
CA VAL A 271 3.47 -9.58 32.29
C VAL A 271 3.69 -8.51 31.23
N ALA A 272 2.82 -7.51 31.21
CA ALA A 272 3.01 -6.28 30.46
C ALA A 272 3.73 -5.25 31.34
N THR A 273 4.80 -4.66 30.83
CA THR A 273 5.59 -3.64 31.54
C THR A 273 5.51 -2.33 30.78
N ALA A 274 5.30 -1.24 31.51
CA ALA A 274 5.32 0.11 30.97
C ALA A 274 6.72 0.42 30.39
N PRO A 275 6.80 0.97 29.17
CA PRO A 275 8.07 1.45 28.62
C PRO A 275 8.68 2.58 29.46
N GLU A 276 9.98 2.80 29.31
CA GLU A 276 10.67 3.83 30.09
C GLU A 276 10.04 5.22 29.84
N GLY A 277 9.64 5.90 30.92
CA GLY A 277 8.94 7.19 30.84
C GLY A 277 7.41 7.11 30.71
N TYR A 278 6.81 5.92 30.79
CA TYR A 278 5.37 5.70 30.73
C TYR A 278 4.79 5.12 32.04
N GLN A 279 3.48 5.26 32.22
CA GLN A 279 2.69 4.67 33.30
C GLN A 279 1.37 4.10 32.77
N LEU A 280 0.65 3.31 33.56
CA LEU A 280 -0.72 2.91 33.20
C LEU A 280 -1.64 4.15 33.13
N GLY A 281 -2.27 4.37 31.98
CA GLY A 281 -3.22 5.46 31.73
C GLY A 281 -4.66 5.00 31.48
N GLY A 282 -4.88 3.72 31.21
CA GLY A 282 -6.20 3.14 30.91
C GLY A 282 -6.11 1.66 30.54
N PHE A 283 -7.23 1.08 30.09
CA PHE A 283 -7.33 -0.29 29.62
C PHE A 283 -8.00 -0.39 28.26
N PHE A 284 -7.75 -1.48 27.56
CA PHE A 284 -8.56 -1.91 26.42
C PHE A 284 -8.78 -3.42 26.51
N GLY A 285 -9.86 -3.92 25.92
CA GLY A 285 -10.10 -5.35 25.90
C GLY A 285 -11.55 -5.73 25.68
N ARG A 286 -11.96 -6.87 26.24
CA ARG A 286 -13.32 -7.40 26.13
C ARG A 286 -13.85 -7.84 27.48
N GLY A 287 -15.10 -7.50 27.77
CA GLY A 287 -15.76 -7.91 28.99
C GLY A 287 -17.26 -7.58 28.98
N ASP A 288 -17.99 -8.32 29.80
CA ASP A 288 -19.42 -8.11 30.07
C ASP A 288 -19.67 -8.15 31.59
N ARG A 289 -20.04 -9.32 32.13
CA ARG A 289 -20.06 -9.58 33.57
C ARG A 289 -18.71 -10.02 34.12
N GLU A 290 -17.81 -10.45 33.24
CA GLU A 290 -16.44 -10.83 33.59
C GLU A 290 -15.46 -10.19 32.58
N ILE A 291 -14.23 -9.92 33.02
CA ILE A 291 -13.16 -9.50 32.11
C ILE A 291 -12.64 -10.74 31.37
N VAL A 292 -12.77 -10.72 30.05
CA VAL A 292 -12.44 -11.86 29.19
C VAL A 292 -11.08 -11.69 28.53
N LEU A 293 -10.74 -10.47 28.15
CA LEU A 293 -9.49 -10.07 27.52
C LEU A 293 -9.11 -8.67 28.00
N LEU A 294 -7.84 -8.47 28.32
CA LEU A 294 -7.37 -7.20 28.87
C LEU A 294 -5.96 -6.86 28.38
N GLY A 295 -5.81 -5.63 27.92
CA GLY A 295 -4.55 -4.95 27.64
C GLY A 295 -4.44 -3.64 28.42
N ALA A 296 -3.21 -3.18 28.62
CA ALA A 296 -2.88 -1.93 29.29
C ALA A 296 -2.65 -0.82 28.26
N VAL A 297 -3.18 0.38 28.54
CA VAL A 297 -2.82 1.61 27.84
C VAL A 297 -1.75 2.31 28.66
N TRP A 298 -0.55 2.43 28.12
CA TRP A 298 0.57 3.14 28.71
C TRP A 298 0.59 4.60 28.25
N THR A 299 0.61 5.57 29.16
CA THR A 299 0.70 7.01 28.84
C THR A 299 2.00 7.62 29.34
N ARG A 300 2.54 8.59 28.60
CA ARG A 300 3.77 9.30 29.03
C ARG A 300 3.55 10.05 30.34
N ILE A 301 4.57 10.06 31.21
CA ILE A 301 4.50 10.71 32.53
C ILE A 301 4.64 12.24 32.42
N ALA A 302 5.41 12.77 31.45
CA ALA A 302 5.63 14.22 31.27
C ALA A 302 4.77 14.80 30.13
N ALA A 303 4.17 15.97 30.37
CA ALA A 303 3.34 16.71 29.42
C ALA A 303 4.10 17.90 28.81
N ASP A 304 5.22 17.65 28.13
CA ASP A 304 5.84 18.68 27.30
C ASP A 304 5.34 18.52 25.86
N LEU A 305 4.38 19.37 25.48
CA LEU A 305 3.99 19.59 24.09
C LEU A 305 4.99 20.55 23.45
N PRO A 306 5.64 20.11 22.37
CA PRO A 306 5.65 20.91 21.17
C PRO A 306 5.07 20.09 20.03
N SER A 307 3.81 20.35 19.67
CA SER A 307 3.28 19.99 18.37
C SER A 307 3.81 20.99 17.35
N THR A 308 5.05 20.80 16.93
CA THR A 308 5.56 21.31 15.65
C THR A 308 5.47 20.18 14.64
N ASP A 309 4.25 19.83 14.22
CA ASP A 309 4.09 19.15 12.93
C ASP A 309 3.41 20.14 11.99
N GLU A 310 4.24 20.76 11.16
CA GLU A 310 3.81 21.54 10.01
C GLU A 310 3.22 20.59 8.94
N GLY A 311 1.98 20.85 8.53
CA GLY A 311 1.65 20.91 7.11
C GLY A 311 1.31 19.65 6.31
N THR A 312 1.11 18.46 6.90
CA THR A 312 0.66 17.26 6.16
C THR A 312 -0.83 16.99 6.31
N ALA A 313 -1.43 16.34 5.31
CA ALA A 313 -2.86 16.01 5.25
C ALA A 313 -3.35 15.20 6.47
N ARG A 314 -4.36 15.71 7.18
CA ARG A 314 -5.03 15.04 8.31
C ARG A 314 -6.52 14.87 8.04
N SER A 315 -7.17 13.93 8.72
CA SER A 315 -8.63 13.75 8.65
C SER A 315 -9.39 15.06 8.85
N GLY A 316 -9.00 15.87 9.84
CA GLY A 316 -9.57 17.20 10.11
C GLY A 316 -9.28 18.30 9.07
N ASP A 317 -8.62 17.99 7.95
CA ASP A 317 -8.45 18.89 6.82
C ASP A 317 -9.56 18.74 5.77
N ILE A 318 -10.41 17.72 5.90
CA ILE A 318 -11.61 17.52 5.09
C ILE A 318 -12.82 17.61 6.00
N GLN A 319 -13.84 18.37 5.60
CA GLN A 319 -15.10 18.43 6.32
C GLN A 319 -16.27 18.42 5.34
N LEU A 320 -17.21 17.50 5.56
CA LEU A 320 -18.44 17.43 4.78
C LEU A 320 -19.51 18.35 5.38
N SER A 321 -20.24 19.05 4.51
CA SER A 321 -21.45 19.74 4.94
C SER A 321 -22.59 18.76 5.26
N PRO A 322 -23.70 19.20 5.86
CA PRO A 322 -24.96 18.50 5.71
C PRO A 322 -25.34 18.33 4.24
N ILE A 323 -26.14 17.32 3.94
CA ILE A 323 -26.58 16.99 2.59
C ILE A 323 -28.05 17.40 2.38
N TYR A 324 -28.37 17.98 1.23
CA TYR A 324 -29.69 18.57 0.97
C TYR A 324 -30.35 17.95 -0.26
N GLY A 325 -31.62 17.54 -0.14
CA GLY A 325 -32.38 16.92 -1.25
C GLY A 325 -33.08 15.62 -0.87
N GLY A 326 -33.39 14.78 -1.87
CA GLY A 326 -34.10 13.51 -1.71
C GLY A 326 -33.23 12.26 -1.92
N PRO A 327 -33.68 11.08 -1.46
CA PRO A 327 -32.90 9.84 -1.50
C PRO A 327 -32.93 9.15 -2.89
N HIS A 328 -33.11 9.92 -3.96
CA HIS A 328 -33.26 9.40 -5.32
C HIS A 328 -31.96 9.55 -6.09
N GLY A 329 -31.86 8.94 -7.28
CA GLY A 329 -30.62 8.93 -8.04
C GLY A 329 -29.54 8.04 -7.41
N THR A 330 -28.39 7.99 -8.07
CA THR A 330 -27.22 7.21 -7.68
C THR A 330 -26.27 8.05 -6.85
N ALA A 331 -25.76 7.47 -5.76
CA ALA A 331 -24.78 8.13 -4.90
C ALA A 331 -23.50 8.50 -5.66
N PHE A 332 -22.95 9.67 -5.38
CA PHE A 332 -21.65 10.12 -5.88
C PHE A 332 -20.86 10.86 -4.79
N SER A 333 -19.54 10.87 -4.93
CA SER A 333 -18.66 11.70 -4.11
C SER A 333 -17.36 11.99 -4.86
N ASP A 334 -16.91 13.24 -4.84
CA ASP A 334 -15.63 13.65 -5.40
C ASP A 334 -14.45 13.38 -4.46
N ILE A 335 -14.71 12.91 -3.23
CA ILE A 335 -13.72 12.87 -2.15
C ILE A 335 -12.46 12.06 -2.49
N ALA A 336 -12.60 10.97 -3.24
CA ALA A 336 -11.48 10.13 -3.64
C ALA A 336 -10.54 10.81 -4.65
N SER A 337 -11.02 11.84 -5.33
CA SER A 337 -10.27 12.57 -6.36
C SER A 337 -9.74 13.91 -5.86
N ILE A 338 -10.21 14.42 -4.72
CA ILE A 338 -9.79 15.72 -4.20
C ILE A 338 -8.31 15.69 -3.82
N LYS A 339 -7.58 16.70 -4.32
CA LYS A 339 -6.21 17.00 -3.91
C LYS A 339 -6.21 18.28 -3.08
N LEU A 340 -5.59 18.27 -1.91
CA LEU A 340 -5.59 19.40 -0.97
C LEU A 340 -4.85 20.61 -1.55
N SER A 341 -5.11 21.80 -1.01
CA SER A 341 -4.57 23.11 -1.47
C SER A 341 -4.83 23.49 -2.94
N ARG A 342 -5.62 22.74 -3.70
CA ARG A 342 -5.92 23.07 -5.10
C ARG A 342 -6.98 24.17 -5.21
N PRO A 343 -6.71 25.27 -5.95
CA PRO A 343 -7.69 26.35 -6.11
C PRO A 343 -8.80 25.94 -7.09
N VAL A 344 -10.03 26.26 -6.73
CA VAL A 344 -11.18 26.21 -7.64
C VAL A 344 -11.09 27.39 -8.60
N SER A 345 -11.16 27.13 -9.90
CA SER A 345 -11.12 28.16 -10.95
C SER A 345 -12.51 28.51 -11.47
N THR A 346 -13.40 27.52 -11.60
CA THR A 346 -14.76 27.75 -12.12
C THR A 346 -15.80 26.91 -11.41
N ILE A 347 -17.02 27.44 -11.34
CA ILE A 347 -18.21 26.71 -10.94
C ILE A 347 -19.36 27.04 -11.90
N THR A 348 -20.02 26.01 -12.41
CA THR A 348 -21.15 26.13 -13.33
C THR A 348 -22.37 25.42 -12.79
N ILE A 349 -23.52 26.10 -12.79
CA ILE A 349 -24.83 25.54 -12.43
C ILE A 349 -25.68 25.41 -13.69
N CYS A 350 -26.16 24.21 -13.97
CA CYS A 350 -26.98 23.89 -15.13
C CYS A 350 -28.40 23.66 -14.64
N ALA A 351 -29.29 24.60 -14.95
CA ALA A 351 -30.62 24.62 -14.37
C ALA A 351 -31.66 25.24 -15.30
N GLY A 352 -32.81 24.57 -15.41
CA GLY A 352 -34.07 25.16 -15.85
C GLY A 352 -34.95 25.53 -14.66
N ALA A 353 -36.13 24.90 -14.54
CA ALA A 353 -36.98 25.04 -13.35
C ALA A 353 -36.40 24.34 -12.11
N ARG A 354 -35.47 23.41 -12.30
CA ARG A 354 -34.74 22.64 -11.29
C ARG A 354 -33.26 22.60 -11.65
N VAL A 355 -32.41 22.12 -10.75
CA VAL A 355 -30.97 21.94 -11.04
C VAL A 355 -30.76 20.60 -11.73
N ASP A 356 -30.34 20.66 -12.98
CA ASP A 356 -30.12 19.50 -13.82
C ASP A 356 -28.68 18.99 -13.72
N GLY A 357 -27.69 19.88 -13.48
CA GLY A 357 -26.29 19.49 -13.30
C GLY A 357 -25.42 20.57 -12.67
N ILE A 358 -24.21 20.17 -12.28
CA ILE A 358 -23.19 21.03 -11.69
C ILE A 358 -21.80 20.64 -12.19
N LEU A 359 -20.95 21.65 -12.42
CA LEU A 359 -19.55 21.50 -12.80
C LEU A 359 -18.66 22.30 -11.83
N LEU A 360 -17.59 21.70 -11.34
CA LEU A 360 -16.54 22.37 -10.57
C LEU A 360 -15.18 22.09 -11.21
N GLN A 361 -14.42 23.14 -11.49
CA GLN A 361 -13.05 22.99 -11.98
C GLN A 361 -12.07 23.36 -10.88
N SER A 362 -11.17 22.44 -10.55
CA SER A 362 -10.13 22.59 -9.52
C SER A 362 -8.80 22.13 -10.09
N GLY A 363 -7.89 23.07 -10.37
CA GLY A 363 -6.67 22.77 -11.12
C GLY A 363 -6.94 22.13 -12.48
N ASP A 364 -6.39 20.93 -12.69
CA ASP A 364 -6.56 20.07 -13.87
C ASP A 364 -7.76 19.11 -13.77
N GLN A 365 -8.45 19.08 -12.62
CA GLN A 365 -9.62 18.22 -12.40
C GLN A 365 -10.92 18.95 -12.70
N THR A 366 -11.87 18.19 -13.24
CA THR A 366 -13.24 18.64 -13.49
C THR A 366 -14.21 17.66 -12.85
N PHE A 367 -14.98 18.12 -11.87
CA PHE A 367 -16.05 17.37 -11.24
C PHE A 367 -17.39 17.72 -11.89
N SER A 368 -18.08 16.73 -12.44
CA SER A 368 -19.34 16.92 -13.18
C SER A 368 -20.38 15.94 -12.68
N HIS A 369 -21.53 16.47 -12.22
CA HIS A 369 -22.64 15.65 -11.72
C HIS A 369 -23.97 16.09 -12.34
N GLY A 370 -24.89 15.15 -12.53
CA GLY A 370 -26.16 15.37 -13.20
C GLY A 370 -26.06 15.35 -14.73
N TYR A 371 -26.99 16.03 -15.41
CA TYR A 371 -27.00 16.14 -16.87
C TYR A 371 -25.93 17.09 -17.41
N SER A 372 -25.58 16.94 -18.69
CA SER A 372 -24.50 17.71 -19.32
C SER A 372 -24.77 19.23 -19.34
N CYS A 373 -23.71 19.97 -19.05
CA CYS A 373 -23.73 21.41 -18.79
C CYS A 373 -23.52 22.29 -20.04
N ALA A 374 -24.17 21.96 -21.16
CA ALA A 374 -23.96 22.69 -22.42
C ALA A 374 -24.37 24.18 -22.36
N GLN A 375 -25.31 24.53 -21.47
CA GLN A 375 -25.74 25.91 -21.19
C GLN A 375 -25.98 26.08 -19.69
N GLY A 376 -24.98 26.59 -18.96
CA GLY A 376 -25.04 26.78 -17.51
C GLY A 376 -24.54 28.15 -17.06
N ASN A 377 -25.04 28.62 -15.92
CA ASN A 377 -24.58 29.85 -15.28
C ASN A 377 -23.21 29.59 -14.67
N THR A 378 -22.19 30.26 -15.16
CA THR A 378 -20.79 30.03 -14.76
C THR A 378 -20.24 31.24 -14.01
N LEU A 379 -19.55 30.97 -12.91
CA LEU A 379 -18.69 31.93 -12.22
C LEU A 379 -17.24 31.48 -12.36
N VAL A 380 -16.40 32.39 -12.85
CA VAL A 380 -14.95 32.26 -12.86
C VAL A 380 -14.42 32.99 -11.63
N LEU A 381 -13.62 32.30 -10.82
CA LEU A 381 -13.03 32.85 -9.61
C LEU A 381 -11.75 33.62 -9.95
N GLY A 382 -11.58 34.78 -9.34
CA GLY A 382 -10.35 35.57 -9.40
C GLY A 382 -9.20 34.92 -8.61
N GLU A 383 -7.99 35.48 -8.77
CA GLU A 383 -6.81 35.01 -8.06
C GLU A 383 -7.01 35.08 -6.53
N GLY A 384 -6.81 33.95 -5.85
CA GLY A 384 -6.99 33.84 -4.39
C GLY A 384 -8.45 33.90 -3.91
N GLU A 385 -9.43 34.04 -4.80
CA GLU A 385 -10.86 33.93 -4.49
C GLU A 385 -11.24 32.47 -4.25
N TYR A 386 -12.12 32.23 -3.27
CA TYR A 386 -12.60 30.88 -2.95
C TYR A 386 -14.08 30.90 -2.56
N ILE A 387 -14.78 29.78 -2.77
CA ILE A 387 -16.19 29.64 -2.39
C ILE A 387 -16.31 29.43 -0.88
N THR A 388 -17.15 30.23 -0.24
CA THR A 388 -17.37 30.24 1.22
C THR A 388 -18.72 29.68 1.64
N SER A 389 -19.70 29.58 0.73
CA SER A 389 -21.01 29.01 1.07
C SER A 389 -21.75 28.41 -0.11
N LEU A 390 -22.59 27.43 0.19
CA LEU A 390 -23.56 26.77 -0.67
C LEU A 390 -24.95 26.96 -0.06
N GLU A 391 -25.84 27.63 -0.77
CA GLU A 391 -27.28 27.70 -0.46
C GLU A 391 -28.02 26.74 -1.39
N ALA A 392 -28.84 25.86 -0.83
CA ALA A 392 -29.59 24.85 -1.56
C ALA A 392 -31.07 24.89 -1.18
N HIS A 393 -31.94 24.80 -2.19
CA HIS A 393 -33.37 24.62 -1.99
C HIS A 393 -33.82 23.31 -2.63
N TRP A 394 -34.65 22.55 -1.93
CA TRP A 394 -35.16 21.26 -2.41
C TRP A 394 -36.67 21.13 -2.19
N GLY A 395 -37.28 20.16 -2.86
CA GLY A 395 -38.70 19.91 -2.69
C GLY A 395 -39.24 18.97 -3.74
N LYS A 396 -40.56 18.78 -3.74
CA LYS A 396 -41.28 17.99 -4.73
C LYS A 396 -42.00 18.89 -5.72
N ASN A 397 -42.08 18.46 -6.99
CA ASN A 397 -42.95 19.13 -7.93
C ASN A 397 -44.42 18.88 -7.55
N ARG A 398 -45.10 19.94 -7.06
CA ARG A 398 -46.49 19.89 -6.57
C ARG A 398 -47.51 19.49 -7.63
N ARG A 399 -47.21 19.60 -8.94
CA ARG A 399 -48.15 19.26 -10.02
C ARG A 399 -48.09 17.81 -10.45
N THR A 400 -46.94 17.16 -10.29
CA THR A 400 -46.69 15.79 -10.78
C THR A 400 -46.50 14.77 -9.66
N ASN A 401 -46.48 15.21 -8.40
CA ASN A 401 -46.13 14.40 -7.22
C ASN A 401 -44.81 13.62 -7.42
N ASP A 402 -43.85 14.27 -8.09
CA ASP A 402 -42.53 13.71 -8.41
C ASP A 402 -41.64 13.61 -7.16
N HIS A 403 -40.50 12.94 -7.33
CA HIS A 403 -39.42 12.79 -6.36
C HIS A 403 -38.98 14.13 -5.73
N THR A 404 -38.42 14.04 -4.52
CA THR A 404 -37.79 15.21 -3.85
C THR A 404 -36.44 15.45 -4.48
N ARG A 405 -36.17 16.67 -4.99
CA ARG A 405 -34.95 17.00 -5.75
C ARG A 405 -34.42 18.38 -5.39
N VAL A 406 -33.21 18.71 -5.84
CA VAL A 406 -32.64 20.05 -5.71
C VAL A 406 -33.19 20.96 -6.82
N PHE A 407 -33.86 22.04 -6.41
CA PHE A 407 -34.50 22.98 -7.33
C PHE A 407 -33.71 24.26 -7.54
N TYR A 408 -32.90 24.68 -6.56
CA TYR A 408 -32.07 25.87 -6.66
C TYR A 408 -30.77 25.69 -5.91
N LEU A 409 -29.70 26.24 -6.49
CA LEU A 409 -28.40 26.37 -5.87
C LEU A 409 -27.90 27.81 -5.99
N LYS A 410 -27.17 28.27 -4.97
CA LYS A 410 -26.39 29.50 -5.02
C LYS A 410 -25.07 29.33 -4.28
N PHE A 411 -23.99 29.79 -4.90
CA PHE A 411 -22.67 29.83 -4.30
C PHE A 411 -22.22 31.27 -4.09
N ILE A 412 -21.54 31.54 -2.98
CA ILE A 412 -20.96 32.85 -2.66
C ILE A 412 -19.48 32.67 -2.40
N THR A 413 -18.67 33.61 -2.87
CA THR A 413 -17.22 33.60 -2.71
C THR A 413 -16.73 34.56 -1.63
N SER A 414 -15.46 34.43 -1.26
CA SER A 414 -14.74 35.33 -0.36
C SER A 414 -14.68 36.78 -0.86
N ALA A 415 -14.83 37.02 -2.16
CA ALA A 415 -14.90 38.35 -2.76
C ALA A 415 -16.32 38.93 -2.82
N GLY A 416 -17.33 38.16 -2.37
CA GLY A 416 -18.75 38.55 -2.43
C GLY A 416 -19.40 38.32 -3.80
N ASN A 417 -18.69 37.70 -4.75
CA ASN A 417 -19.28 37.27 -6.01
C ASN A 417 -20.21 36.08 -5.76
N SER A 418 -21.16 35.85 -6.67
CA SER A 418 -22.07 34.72 -6.56
C SER A 418 -22.54 34.20 -7.91
N VAL A 419 -22.93 32.94 -7.93
CA VAL A 419 -23.64 32.29 -9.04
C VAL A 419 -24.84 31.55 -8.48
N SER A 420 -25.94 31.55 -9.21
CA SER A 420 -27.13 30.79 -8.85
C SER A 420 -27.86 30.25 -10.08
N GLY A 421 -28.66 29.21 -9.89
CA GLY A 421 -29.51 28.64 -10.94
C GLY A 421 -30.69 27.87 -10.34
N GLY A 422 -31.80 27.82 -11.08
CA GLY A 422 -33.02 27.09 -10.70
C GLY A 422 -34.09 27.97 -10.06
N THR A 423 -35.05 27.35 -9.34
CA THR A 423 -36.15 28.04 -8.67
C THR A 423 -36.21 27.73 -7.17
N THR A 424 -36.43 28.74 -6.34
CA THR A 424 -36.48 28.57 -4.88
C THR A 424 -37.74 27.82 -4.45
N THR A 425 -37.59 26.92 -3.47
CA THR A 425 -38.70 26.22 -2.79
C THR A 425 -38.74 26.59 -1.30
N SER A 426 -39.71 26.04 -0.57
CA SER A 426 -39.86 26.27 0.87
C SER A 426 -38.78 25.62 1.72
N ASP A 427 -38.26 24.47 1.31
CA ASP A 427 -37.19 23.78 2.03
C ASP A 427 -35.85 24.34 1.52
N THR A 428 -35.08 24.95 2.43
CA THR A 428 -33.82 25.61 2.12
C THR A 428 -32.83 25.50 3.27
N ALA A 429 -31.54 25.50 2.95
CA ALA A 429 -30.46 25.55 3.91
C ALA A 429 -29.22 26.20 3.28
N VAL A 430 -28.34 26.70 4.16
CA VAL A 430 -27.03 27.25 3.78
C VAL A 430 -25.94 26.45 4.49
N ALA A 431 -25.07 25.80 3.72
CA ALA A 431 -23.81 25.27 4.21
C ALA A 431 -22.73 26.35 4.08
N THR A 432 -22.07 26.68 5.19
CA THR A 432 -20.95 27.64 5.23
C THR A 432 -19.66 26.88 5.44
N ALA A 433 -18.62 27.25 4.69
CA ALA A 433 -17.27 26.72 4.87
C ALA A 433 -16.77 27.04 6.29
N PRO A 434 -16.16 26.09 6.99
CA PRO A 434 -15.46 26.37 8.24
C PRO A 434 -14.38 27.43 8.04
N LYS A 435 -13.99 28.12 9.13
CA LYS A 435 -12.95 29.15 9.06
C LYS A 435 -11.64 28.53 8.53
N GLY A 436 -11.10 29.09 7.44
CA GLY A 436 -9.86 28.61 6.82
C GLY A 436 -10.06 27.52 5.77
N PHE A 437 -11.30 27.17 5.44
CA PHE A 437 -11.63 26.15 4.44
C PHE A 437 -12.17 26.78 3.14
N GLN A 438 -12.15 25.99 2.08
CA GLN A 438 -12.74 26.31 0.76
C GLN A 438 -13.49 25.11 0.19
N LEU A 439 -14.38 25.35 -0.77
CA LEU A 439 -15.00 24.27 -1.53
C LEU A 439 -13.95 23.54 -2.38
N SER A 440 -13.96 22.21 -2.38
CA SER A 440 -13.08 21.40 -3.23
C SER A 440 -13.79 20.32 -4.04
N GLY A 441 -15.05 20.04 -3.74
CA GLY A 441 -15.85 19.07 -4.48
C GLY A 441 -17.23 18.91 -3.87
N PHE A 442 -17.97 17.94 -4.38
CA PHE A 442 -19.32 17.63 -3.96
C PHE A 442 -19.49 16.16 -3.63
N PHE A 443 -20.51 15.88 -2.84
CA PHE A 443 -21.04 14.54 -2.67
C PHE A 443 -22.56 14.62 -2.67
N GLY A 444 -23.24 13.56 -3.06
CA GLY A 444 -24.67 13.67 -3.31
C GLY A 444 -25.29 12.45 -3.94
N ARG A 445 -26.46 12.67 -4.55
CA ARG A 445 -27.13 11.70 -5.41
C ARG A 445 -27.61 12.38 -6.68
N ALA A 446 -27.33 11.77 -7.81
CA ALA A 446 -27.65 12.33 -9.12
C ALA A 446 -28.03 11.25 -10.13
N GLY A 447 -28.65 11.68 -11.22
CA GLY A 447 -28.90 10.89 -12.41
C GLY A 447 -29.02 11.85 -13.59
N GLY A 448 -30.18 11.88 -14.23
CA GLY A 448 -30.48 12.94 -15.20
C GLY A 448 -30.67 14.34 -14.59
N VAL A 449 -30.60 14.45 -13.25
CA VAL A 449 -30.72 15.70 -12.47
C VAL A 449 -29.97 15.56 -11.14
N ILE A 450 -29.86 16.65 -10.38
CA ILE A 450 -29.37 16.62 -8.99
C ILE A 450 -30.53 16.35 -8.03
N ASP A 451 -30.55 15.17 -7.43
CA ASP A 451 -31.56 14.78 -6.44
C ASP A 451 -31.14 15.18 -5.01
N GLN A 452 -29.83 15.11 -4.72
CA GLN A 452 -29.23 15.45 -3.43
C GLN A 452 -27.81 16.01 -3.58
N LEU A 453 -27.44 17.02 -2.78
CA LEU A 453 -26.11 17.64 -2.85
C LEU A 453 -25.61 18.12 -1.48
N GLY A 454 -24.33 17.88 -1.22
CA GLY A 454 -23.54 18.46 -0.13
C GLY A 454 -22.17 18.91 -0.65
N ALA A 455 -21.51 19.77 0.12
CA ALA A 455 -20.21 20.36 -0.18
C ALA A 455 -19.09 19.66 0.58
N ILE A 456 -17.98 19.40 -0.10
CA ILE A 456 -16.73 18.96 0.51
C ILE A 456 -15.85 20.19 0.72
N TRP A 457 -15.57 20.51 1.99
CA TRP A 457 -14.70 21.60 2.39
C TRP A 457 -13.31 21.07 2.69
N THR A 458 -12.27 21.71 2.17
CA THR A 458 -10.88 21.40 2.54
C THR A 458 -10.16 22.58 3.15
N ARG A 459 -9.24 22.32 4.07
CA ARG A 459 -8.41 23.36 4.70
C ARG A 459 -7.47 23.97 3.66
N ARG A 460 -7.51 25.30 3.53
CA ARG A 460 -6.71 26.04 2.53
C ARG A 460 -5.20 25.97 2.77
N SER A 461 -4.77 25.70 4.00
CA SER A 461 -3.36 25.60 4.38
C SER A 461 -2.84 24.16 4.40
N ALA A 462 -3.67 23.16 4.11
CA ALA A 462 -3.24 21.77 4.10
C ALA A 462 -2.57 21.43 2.77
N THR A 463 -1.38 20.85 2.82
CA THR A 463 -0.63 20.43 1.64
C THR A 463 -0.99 18.99 1.28
N ASP A 464 -1.19 18.76 0.00
CA ASP A 464 -1.42 17.42 -0.54
C ASP A 464 -0.11 16.63 -0.56
N LEU A 465 -0.17 15.32 -0.27
CA LEU A 465 1.00 14.44 -0.35
C LEU A 465 1.13 13.88 -1.76
N SER A 466 2.34 13.87 -2.31
CA SER A 466 2.61 13.27 -3.62
C SER A 466 3.24 11.90 -3.47
N LEU A 467 2.85 10.97 -4.34
CA LEU A 467 3.52 9.67 -4.46
C LEU A 467 5.03 9.83 -4.68
N THR A 468 5.46 10.85 -5.43
CA THR A 468 6.86 11.09 -5.80
C THR A 468 7.67 11.85 -4.74
N ASP A 469 7.09 12.13 -3.56
CA ASP A 469 7.85 12.74 -2.47
C ASP A 469 9.02 11.83 -2.06
N GLU A 470 10.19 12.41 -1.80
CA GLU A 470 11.35 11.65 -1.30
C GLU A 470 11.11 11.26 0.17
N MET A 471 11.17 9.97 0.44
CA MET A 471 10.94 9.37 1.74
C MET A 471 12.18 8.65 2.23
N GLU A 472 12.53 8.82 3.51
CA GLU A 472 13.58 8.02 4.14
C GLU A 472 13.20 6.53 4.12
N SER A 473 14.13 5.68 3.70
CA SER A 473 13.91 4.23 3.69
C SER A 473 14.66 3.58 4.85
N SER A 474 13.97 2.72 5.61
CA SER A 474 14.60 1.88 6.64
C SER A 474 15.19 0.57 6.08
N GLY A 475 15.15 0.40 4.75
CA GLY A 475 15.68 -0.77 4.05
C GLY A 475 17.10 -0.52 3.53
N MET A 476 17.41 -1.14 2.39
CA MET A 476 18.72 -1.01 1.73
C MET A 476 19.07 0.38 1.15
N TYR A 477 18.20 1.38 1.29
CA TYR A 477 18.37 2.71 0.67
C TYR A 477 18.31 3.83 1.70
N ALA A 478 18.85 5.00 1.32
CA ALA A 478 18.65 6.23 2.09
C ALA A 478 17.28 6.85 1.83
N THR A 479 16.83 6.91 0.55
CA THR A 479 15.52 7.47 0.18
C THR A 479 14.84 6.70 -0.96
N THR A 480 13.51 6.77 -1.05
CA THR A 480 12.64 6.21 -2.11
C THR A 480 11.39 7.10 -2.29
N ILE A 481 10.57 6.87 -3.32
CA ILE A 481 9.19 7.41 -3.38
C ILE A 481 8.29 6.81 -2.28
N ARG A 482 7.11 7.38 -2.01
CA ARG A 482 6.14 6.84 -1.04
C ARG A 482 5.75 5.40 -1.36
N ASN A 483 5.70 4.54 -0.36
CA ASN A 483 5.18 3.17 -0.47
C ASN A 483 3.69 3.15 -0.16
N TRP A 484 2.85 3.36 -1.18
CA TRP A 484 1.40 3.26 -1.09
C TRP A 484 0.89 1.95 -1.70
N VAL A 485 -0.27 1.45 -1.26
CA VAL A 485 -0.86 0.20 -1.78
C VAL A 485 -1.12 0.31 -3.28
N GLY A 486 -1.64 1.45 -3.73
CA GLY A 486 -1.91 1.70 -5.15
C GLY A 486 -3.14 0.97 -5.70
N PRO A 487 -3.58 1.33 -6.92
CA PRO A 487 -4.88 0.92 -7.48
C PRO A 487 -4.92 -0.51 -8.03
N THR A 488 -3.78 -1.19 -8.16
CA THR A 488 -3.64 -2.48 -8.86
C THR A 488 -3.75 -3.69 -7.93
N ILE A 489 -3.45 -3.52 -6.64
CA ILE A 489 -3.46 -4.62 -5.66
C ILE A 489 -4.89 -5.10 -5.34
N GLY A 490 -5.89 -4.25 -5.54
CA GLY A 490 -7.31 -4.58 -5.37
C GLY A 490 -8.00 -5.18 -6.61
N GLN A 491 -7.32 -5.30 -7.76
CA GLN A 491 -7.96 -5.79 -8.98
C GLN A 491 -7.89 -7.32 -9.12
N SER A 492 -9.05 -7.96 -9.15
CA SER A 492 -9.19 -9.39 -9.44
C SER A 492 -9.00 -9.68 -10.93
N SER A 493 -8.12 -10.63 -11.25
CA SER A 493 -7.91 -11.12 -12.62
C SER A 493 -8.78 -12.34 -12.99
N ASP A 494 -9.41 -12.96 -12.00
CA ASP A 494 -10.27 -14.15 -12.12
C ASP A 494 -11.46 -14.02 -11.15
N THR A 495 -12.35 -15.00 -11.15
CA THR A 495 -13.56 -15.12 -10.32
C THR A 495 -13.29 -15.61 -8.89
N ALA A 496 -12.12 -16.19 -8.63
CA ALA A 496 -11.70 -16.62 -7.29
C ALA A 496 -10.19 -16.88 -7.26
N CYS A 497 -9.58 -16.87 -6.07
CA CYS A 497 -8.29 -17.48 -5.81
C CYS A 497 -8.37 -18.60 -4.76
N TYR A 498 -7.55 -19.64 -4.89
CA TYR A 498 -7.46 -20.72 -3.90
C TYR A 498 -6.47 -20.36 -2.79
N ARG A 499 -6.86 -20.59 -1.54
CA ARG A 499 -6.02 -20.31 -0.37
C ARG A 499 -4.88 -21.32 -0.29
N LYS A 500 -3.64 -20.83 -0.25
CA LYS A 500 -2.46 -21.68 -0.09
C LYS A 500 -2.45 -22.29 1.31
N SER A 501 -2.34 -23.62 1.42
CA SER A 501 -2.13 -24.34 2.68
C SER A 501 -0.64 -24.61 2.93
N VAL A 502 -0.19 -24.43 4.17
CA VAL A 502 1.15 -24.77 4.64
C VAL A 502 1.09 -25.39 6.04
N ALA A 503 2.04 -26.27 6.36
CA ALA A 503 2.14 -26.87 7.69
C ALA A 503 2.51 -25.82 8.76
N PHE A 504 2.06 -26.06 9.99
CA PHE A 504 2.49 -25.29 11.16
C PHE A 504 4.00 -25.36 11.39
N GLY A 505 4.58 -24.27 11.90
CA GLY A 505 5.90 -24.35 12.54
C GLY A 505 5.84 -25.21 13.81
N SER A 506 7.00 -25.60 14.34
CA SER A 506 7.17 -26.45 15.53
C SER A 506 6.50 -25.93 16.81
N LYS A 507 6.02 -24.67 16.82
CA LYS A 507 5.25 -24.05 17.91
C LYS A 507 3.75 -23.91 17.63
N ASN A 508 3.22 -24.57 16.59
CA ASN A 508 1.84 -24.38 16.10
C ASN A 508 1.54 -22.93 15.72
N VAL A 509 2.53 -22.24 15.16
CA VAL A 509 2.43 -20.84 14.73
C VAL A 509 2.36 -20.79 13.21
N CYS A 510 1.39 -20.04 12.68
CA CYS A 510 1.30 -19.80 11.25
C CYS A 510 2.29 -18.72 10.78
N PRO A 511 2.80 -18.84 9.55
CA PRO A 511 3.56 -17.76 8.92
C PRO A 511 2.70 -16.50 8.81
N LEU A 512 3.36 -15.34 8.70
CA LEU A 512 2.68 -14.08 8.49
C LEU A 512 1.84 -14.13 7.20
N GLY A 513 0.59 -13.64 7.26
CA GLY A 513 -0.37 -13.71 6.15
C GLY A 513 -1.15 -15.02 6.07
N TYR A 514 -1.01 -15.91 7.05
CA TYR A 514 -1.76 -17.17 7.17
C TYR A 514 -2.54 -17.23 8.49
N SER A 515 -3.78 -17.70 8.44
CA SER A 515 -4.62 -18.01 9.60
C SER A 515 -4.60 -19.51 9.91
N ASN A 516 -4.91 -19.85 11.16
CA ASN A 516 -4.99 -21.24 11.63
C ASN A 516 -6.34 -21.84 11.21
N ASP A 517 -6.31 -22.96 10.48
CA ASP A 517 -7.49 -23.72 10.06
C ASP A 517 -7.48 -25.14 10.65
N GLY A 518 -7.33 -25.23 11.97
CA GLY A 518 -7.32 -26.49 12.72
C GLY A 518 -6.01 -27.25 12.58
N ASP A 519 -5.81 -27.95 11.46
CA ASP A 519 -4.71 -28.89 11.23
C ASP A 519 -3.59 -28.31 10.35
N ASP A 520 -3.85 -27.21 9.64
CA ASP A 520 -2.88 -26.49 8.79
C ASP A 520 -3.03 -24.95 8.91
N CYS A 521 -2.14 -24.22 8.24
CA CYS A 521 -2.21 -22.78 8.05
C CYS A 521 -2.69 -22.44 6.64
N LEU A 522 -3.80 -21.70 6.53
CA LEU A 522 -4.34 -21.23 5.25
C LEU A 522 -4.01 -19.75 5.03
N ALA A 523 -3.66 -19.39 3.79
CA ALA A 523 -3.46 -18.00 3.43
C ALA A 523 -4.73 -17.17 3.70
N MET A 524 -4.56 -15.99 4.28
CA MET A 524 -5.64 -15.02 4.45
C MET A 524 -6.09 -14.45 3.09
N CYS A 525 -7.32 -13.96 3.02
CA CYS A 525 -7.87 -13.40 1.79
C CYS A 525 -7.25 -12.03 1.44
N PRO A 526 -6.59 -11.89 0.28
CA PRO A 526 -5.86 -10.68 -0.11
C PRO A 526 -6.84 -9.57 -0.56
N LEU A 527 -6.32 -8.35 -0.74
CA LEU A 527 -7.14 -7.21 -1.20
C LEU A 527 -7.85 -7.48 -2.56
N SER A 528 -7.23 -8.22 -3.48
CA SER A 528 -7.86 -8.55 -4.77
C SER A 528 -8.99 -9.57 -4.67
N TYR A 529 -9.06 -10.32 -3.57
CA TYR A 529 -10.07 -11.36 -3.30
C TYR A 529 -10.39 -11.35 -1.81
N PRO A 530 -11.08 -10.33 -1.28
CA PRO A 530 -11.15 -10.08 0.15
C PRO A 530 -12.19 -10.95 0.88
N VAL A 531 -13.10 -11.59 0.14
CA VAL A 531 -14.22 -12.35 0.71
C VAL A 531 -13.84 -13.82 0.82
N GLU A 532 -13.89 -14.40 2.02
CA GLU A 532 -13.63 -15.83 2.21
C GLU A 532 -14.80 -16.69 1.70
N CYS A 533 -14.46 -17.72 0.93
CA CYS A 533 -15.37 -18.75 0.46
C CYS A 533 -14.76 -20.14 0.67
N SER A 534 -14.71 -20.57 1.94
CA SER A 534 -14.09 -21.83 2.36
C SER A 534 -12.59 -21.88 2.00
N LEU A 535 -12.17 -22.79 1.12
CA LEU A 535 -10.78 -22.89 0.66
C LEU A 535 -10.41 -21.88 -0.44
N GLU A 536 -11.35 -21.03 -0.83
CA GLU A 536 -11.17 -19.99 -1.84
C GLU A 536 -11.38 -18.61 -1.22
N CYS A 537 -10.90 -17.58 -1.92
CA CYS A 537 -11.31 -16.21 -1.70
C CYS A 537 -11.86 -15.65 -3.01
N ILE A 538 -12.91 -14.84 -2.93
CA ILE A 538 -13.63 -14.28 -4.08
C ILE A 538 -13.54 -12.74 -4.11
N PRO A 539 -13.74 -12.11 -5.27
CA PRO A 539 -13.73 -10.66 -5.43
C PRO A 539 -14.70 -9.94 -4.48
N GLN A 540 -14.45 -8.64 -4.31
CA GLN A 540 -15.29 -7.77 -3.51
C GLN A 540 -16.75 -7.82 -4.00
N ASN A 541 -17.69 -8.06 -3.08
CA ASN A 541 -19.14 -8.13 -3.36
C ASN A 541 -19.62 -9.40 -4.10
N ASP A 542 -18.77 -10.40 -4.34
CA ASP A 542 -19.18 -11.69 -4.91
C ASP A 542 -19.84 -12.61 -3.85
N ASP A 543 -20.68 -13.54 -4.32
CA ASP A 543 -21.44 -14.47 -3.48
C ASP A 543 -20.84 -15.88 -3.50
N CYS A 544 -20.42 -16.37 -2.33
CA CYS A 544 -19.82 -17.71 -2.18
C CYS A 544 -20.77 -18.86 -2.58
N ALA A 545 -22.08 -18.73 -2.34
CA ALA A 545 -23.06 -19.73 -2.75
C ALA A 545 -23.18 -19.79 -4.28
N LEU A 546 -23.11 -18.63 -4.96
CA LEU A 546 -23.12 -18.57 -6.42
C LEU A 546 -21.82 -19.10 -7.03
N ALA A 547 -20.66 -18.78 -6.42
CA ALA A 547 -19.35 -19.29 -6.81
C ALA A 547 -19.24 -20.82 -6.67
N THR A 548 -19.88 -21.39 -5.65
CA THR A 548 -19.94 -22.85 -5.45
C THR A 548 -20.80 -23.56 -6.52
N LEU A 549 -21.89 -22.92 -6.97
CA LEU A 549 -22.80 -23.47 -7.98
C LEU A 549 -22.22 -23.49 -9.40
N THR A 550 -21.33 -22.54 -9.74
CA THR A 550 -20.66 -22.50 -11.05
C THR A 550 -19.53 -23.52 -11.20
N LYS A 551 -19.09 -24.16 -10.10
CA LYS A 551 -17.88 -25.01 -10.05
C LYS A 551 -18.09 -26.51 -9.76
N ILE A 552 -19.31 -27.04 -9.78
CA ILE A 552 -19.56 -28.50 -9.60
C ILE A 552 -18.85 -29.39 -10.66
N GLY A 553 -18.19 -28.80 -11.68
CA GLY A 553 -17.35 -29.50 -12.65
C GLY A 553 -15.85 -29.67 -12.33
N SER A 554 -15.27 -29.08 -11.26
CA SER A 554 -13.80 -28.98 -11.11
C SER A 554 -13.19 -29.66 -9.87
N VAL A 555 -13.77 -30.74 -9.36
CA VAL A 555 -13.27 -31.48 -8.16
C VAL A 555 -12.06 -32.40 -8.47
N VAL A 556 -11.08 -31.94 -9.25
CA VAL A 556 -9.81 -32.69 -9.49
C VAL A 556 -8.56 -31.88 -9.07
N ALA A 557 -8.72 -30.68 -8.53
CA ALA A 557 -7.59 -29.77 -8.27
C ALA A 557 -6.85 -29.95 -6.92
N VAL A 558 -7.12 -31.00 -6.13
CA VAL A 558 -6.45 -31.22 -4.82
C VAL A 558 -5.19 -32.11 -4.93
N ALA A 559 -4.71 -32.38 -6.15
CA ALA A 559 -3.48 -33.16 -6.38
C ALA A 559 -2.48 -32.44 -7.30
N LEU A 560 -2.27 -31.13 -7.09
CA LEU A 560 -1.33 -30.32 -7.87
C LEU A 560 -0.31 -29.58 -6.99
N ASN A 561 0.35 -30.34 -6.11
CA ASN A 561 1.77 -30.08 -5.90
C ASN A 561 2.49 -30.59 -7.16
N LEU A 562 3.27 -29.74 -7.84
CA LEU A 562 4.19 -30.05 -8.98
C LEU A 562 3.74 -29.72 -10.43
N ALA A 563 3.12 -28.57 -10.71
CA ALA A 563 2.97 -28.12 -12.10
C ALA A 563 3.27 -26.62 -12.37
N SER A 564 4.21 -26.01 -11.64
CA SER A 564 4.72 -24.66 -11.93
C SER A 564 5.86 -24.62 -12.98
N GLY A 565 6.06 -25.70 -13.74
CA GLY A 565 7.26 -25.94 -14.55
C GLY A 565 7.38 -25.22 -15.91
N GLY A 566 6.47 -24.30 -16.28
CA GLY A 566 6.39 -23.76 -17.65
C GLY A 566 7.10 -22.43 -17.93
N VAL A 567 7.31 -21.57 -16.91
CA VAL A 567 7.79 -20.18 -17.12
C VAL A 567 9.29 -20.14 -17.44
N PHE A 568 10.07 -20.96 -16.76
CA PHE A 568 11.53 -20.87 -16.81
C PHE A 568 12.13 -21.43 -18.10
N GLY A 569 11.38 -22.23 -18.87
CA GLY A 569 11.75 -22.61 -20.23
C GLY A 569 11.73 -21.42 -21.20
N GLY A 570 10.85 -20.44 -20.98
CA GLY A 570 10.81 -19.18 -21.73
C GLY A 570 11.93 -18.21 -21.33
N ILE A 571 12.25 -18.13 -20.02
CA ILE A 571 13.42 -17.39 -19.50
C ILE A 571 14.72 -17.98 -20.05
N LEU A 572 14.83 -19.31 -20.09
CA LEU A 572 15.95 -20.05 -20.69
C LEU A 572 16.04 -19.79 -22.21
N ALA A 573 14.91 -19.62 -22.90
CA ALA A 573 14.88 -19.31 -24.33
C ALA A 573 15.32 -17.87 -24.60
N ALA A 574 14.85 -16.89 -23.81
CA ALA A 574 15.30 -15.49 -23.88
C ALA A 574 16.80 -15.35 -23.53
N TYR A 575 17.30 -16.15 -22.58
CA TYR A 575 18.71 -16.26 -22.23
C TYR A 575 19.57 -16.84 -23.38
N LYS A 576 19.07 -17.84 -24.11
CA LYS A 576 19.79 -18.39 -25.29
C LYS A 576 19.99 -17.37 -26.41
N THR A 577 19.20 -16.29 -26.42
CA THR A 577 19.31 -15.16 -27.35
C THR A 577 20.21 -14.02 -26.85
N ALA A 578 20.50 -13.91 -25.55
CA ALA A 578 21.37 -12.85 -25.02
C ALA A 578 22.86 -13.25 -25.04
N LYS A 579 23.74 -12.37 -25.53
CA LYS A 579 25.18 -12.63 -25.60
C LYS A 579 25.81 -12.54 -24.20
N LEU A 580 26.60 -13.54 -23.80
CA LEU A 580 27.35 -13.58 -22.53
C LEU A 580 28.11 -12.28 -22.22
N ALA A 581 28.63 -11.60 -23.25
CA ALA A 581 29.32 -10.32 -23.13
C ALA A 581 28.41 -9.16 -22.68
N VAL A 582 27.16 -9.12 -23.17
CA VAL A 582 26.15 -8.11 -22.78
C VAL A 582 25.77 -8.30 -21.32
N THR A 583 25.48 -9.53 -20.93
CA THR A 583 25.13 -9.92 -19.55
C THR A 583 26.26 -9.61 -18.56
N CYS A 584 27.51 -9.93 -18.93
CA CYS A 584 28.67 -9.61 -18.11
C CYS A 584 28.85 -8.10 -17.95
N ALA A 585 28.79 -7.36 -19.06
CA ALA A 585 29.03 -5.93 -19.02
C ALA A 585 27.97 -5.16 -18.25
N ALA A 586 26.70 -5.49 -18.45
CA ALA A 586 25.61 -4.84 -17.73
C ALA A 586 25.69 -5.10 -16.21
N ASN A 587 26.11 -6.30 -15.79
CA ASN A 587 26.38 -6.61 -14.38
C ASN A 587 27.47 -5.73 -13.77
N ILE A 588 28.59 -5.60 -14.46
CA ILE A 588 29.73 -4.82 -13.94
C ILE A 588 29.41 -3.32 -13.96
N VAL A 589 28.75 -2.79 -14.99
CA VAL A 589 28.29 -1.38 -15.02
C VAL A 589 27.39 -1.06 -13.85
N SER A 590 26.44 -1.95 -13.59
CA SER A 590 25.49 -1.85 -12.49
C SER A 590 26.18 -1.79 -11.12
N VAL A 591 27.08 -2.73 -10.85
CA VAL A 591 27.82 -2.77 -9.57
C VAL A 591 28.78 -1.58 -9.44
N VAL A 592 29.42 -1.17 -10.54
CA VAL A 592 30.31 0.01 -10.56
C VAL A 592 29.53 1.30 -10.31
N ARG A 593 28.32 1.47 -10.85
CA ARG A 593 27.44 2.61 -10.54
C ARG A 593 27.08 2.67 -9.06
N GLY A 594 26.69 1.54 -8.46
CA GLY A 594 26.42 1.44 -7.02
C GLY A 594 27.63 1.81 -6.17
N LEU A 595 28.83 1.33 -6.55
CA LEU A 595 30.09 1.69 -5.90
C LEU A 595 30.41 3.18 -6.03
N ILE A 596 30.24 3.77 -7.22
CA ILE A 596 30.44 5.21 -7.46
C ILE A 596 29.48 6.05 -6.61
N TYR A 597 28.21 5.66 -6.54
CA TYR A 597 27.21 6.33 -5.70
C TYR A 597 27.61 6.33 -4.22
N TYR A 598 27.97 5.16 -3.68
CA TYR A 598 28.42 5.02 -2.30
C TYR A 598 29.68 5.86 -2.01
N LEU A 599 30.67 5.81 -2.92
CA LEU A 599 31.89 6.59 -2.79
C LEU A 599 31.62 8.10 -2.81
N ARG A 600 30.73 8.57 -3.69
CA ARG A 600 30.30 9.98 -3.75
C ARG A 600 29.54 10.40 -2.50
N TYR A 601 28.64 9.57 -2.00
CA TYR A 601 27.92 9.82 -0.74
C TYR A 601 28.88 10.01 0.43
N ARG A 602 29.94 9.20 0.51
CA ARG A 602 30.98 9.33 1.55
C ARG A 602 31.89 10.55 1.35
N GLN A 603 32.14 10.96 0.11
CA GLN A 603 32.89 12.19 -0.20
C GLN A 603 32.14 13.48 0.17
N THR A 604 30.81 13.47 0.18
CA THR A 604 29.98 14.63 0.56
C THR A 604 29.67 14.68 2.07
N THR A 605 29.77 13.56 2.79
CA THR A 605 29.43 13.46 4.23
C THR A 605 30.64 13.26 5.18
N ALA A 606 31.87 13.05 4.67
CA ALA A 606 33.10 12.92 5.47
C ALA A 606 34.28 13.72 4.88
N PRO A 607 35.33 14.07 5.66
CA PRO A 607 36.45 14.88 5.18
C PRO A 607 37.20 14.19 4.04
N GLN A 608 37.58 14.96 3.02
CA GLN A 608 38.23 14.51 1.78
C GLN A 608 39.54 13.73 2.03
N GLY A 609 39.47 12.41 2.06
CA GLY A 609 40.62 11.50 2.15
C GLY A 609 41.25 11.19 0.78
N LYS A 610 42.56 10.86 0.75
CA LYS A 610 43.27 10.44 -0.47
C LYS A 610 42.71 9.10 -0.99
N ALA A 611 42.88 8.80 -2.28
CA ALA A 611 42.37 7.59 -2.95
C ALA A 611 42.61 6.26 -2.19
N ALA A 612 43.69 6.13 -1.41
CA ALA A 612 43.97 4.95 -0.59
C ALA A 612 42.99 4.75 0.60
N GLU A 613 42.42 5.83 1.12
CA GLU A 613 41.49 5.82 2.26
C GLU A 613 40.07 5.43 1.77
N LEU A 614 39.65 5.97 0.61
CA LEU A 614 38.44 5.55 -0.10
C LEU A 614 38.50 4.08 -0.51
N LEU A 615 39.68 3.60 -0.92
CA LEU A 615 39.90 2.20 -1.27
C LEU A 615 39.68 1.27 -0.06
N THR A 616 40.12 1.68 1.13
CA THR A 616 39.96 0.90 2.37
C THR A 616 38.49 0.82 2.80
N VAL A 617 37.74 1.92 2.64
CA VAL A 617 36.29 1.95 2.93
C VAL A 617 35.49 1.16 1.90
N ALA A 618 35.85 1.24 0.62
CA ALA A 618 35.23 0.45 -0.47
C ALA A 618 35.33 -1.06 -0.21
N TYR A 619 36.51 -1.55 0.20
CA TYR A 619 36.72 -2.97 0.52
C TYR A 619 35.94 -3.49 1.73
N GLN A 620 35.32 -2.62 2.52
CA GLN A 620 34.44 -3.00 3.63
C GLN A 620 32.96 -3.04 3.24
N THR A 621 32.62 -2.68 2.01
CA THR A 621 31.23 -2.70 1.52
C THR A 621 30.82 -4.10 1.06
N ASP A 622 29.54 -4.42 1.24
CA ASP A 622 28.95 -5.64 0.67
C ASP A 622 29.09 -5.68 -0.87
N VAL A 623 29.13 -4.51 -1.50
CA VAL A 623 29.35 -4.33 -2.94
C VAL A 623 30.69 -4.95 -3.38
N VAL A 624 31.76 -4.73 -2.61
CA VAL A 624 33.11 -5.22 -2.97
C VAL A 624 33.38 -6.62 -2.42
N LEU A 625 32.82 -6.95 -1.25
CA LEU A 625 33.03 -8.25 -0.60
C LEU A 625 32.19 -9.37 -1.22
N TYR A 626 31.04 -9.05 -1.79
CA TYR A 626 30.09 -10.04 -2.30
C TYR A 626 29.60 -9.74 -3.72
N ASP A 627 29.08 -8.53 -4.00
CA ASP A 627 28.41 -8.29 -5.29
C ASP A 627 29.38 -8.33 -6.47
N LEU A 628 30.55 -7.70 -6.35
CA LEU A 628 31.56 -7.65 -7.41
C LEU A 628 32.18 -9.03 -7.65
N PRO A 629 32.57 -9.82 -6.62
CA PRO A 629 33.01 -11.21 -6.83
C PRO A 629 31.94 -12.09 -7.49
N VAL A 630 30.66 -11.94 -7.12
CA VAL A 630 29.56 -12.66 -7.76
C VAL A 630 29.45 -12.26 -9.24
N ALA A 631 29.50 -10.96 -9.55
CA ALA A 631 29.43 -10.46 -10.92
C ALA A 631 30.62 -10.93 -11.78
N VAL A 632 31.82 -10.97 -11.23
CA VAL A 632 33.02 -11.51 -11.89
C VAL A 632 32.91 -13.02 -12.11
N CYS A 633 32.41 -13.78 -11.14
CA CYS A 633 32.12 -15.21 -11.34
C CYS A 633 31.14 -15.43 -12.50
N VAL A 634 30.10 -14.59 -12.61
CA VAL A 634 29.14 -14.62 -13.72
C VAL A 634 29.82 -14.32 -15.05
N CYS A 635 30.65 -13.27 -15.13
CA CYS A 635 31.43 -12.92 -16.32
C CYS A 635 32.36 -14.04 -16.80
N LEU A 636 33.03 -14.72 -15.86
CA LEU A 636 33.96 -15.80 -16.16
C LEU A 636 33.28 -17.16 -16.37
N GLY A 637 31.96 -17.24 -16.22
CA GLY A 637 31.25 -18.52 -16.22
C GLY A 637 31.77 -19.46 -15.13
N LEU A 638 32.07 -18.97 -13.93
CA LEU A 638 32.49 -19.74 -12.75
C LEU A 638 31.33 -19.95 -11.76
N PRO A 639 31.28 -21.07 -11.02
CA PRO A 639 30.25 -21.28 -10.00
C PRO A 639 30.44 -20.34 -8.81
N VAL A 640 29.33 -19.80 -8.27
CA VAL A 640 29.35 -18.94 -7.08
C VAL A 640 29.42 -19.80 -5.80
N PRO A 641 30.41 -19.60 -4.91
CA PRO A 641 30.60 -20.42 -3.71
C PRO A 641 29.56 -20.08 -2.62
N GLN A 642 28.94 -21.11 -2.02
CA GLN A 642 27.86 -20.97 -1.00
C GLN A 642 28.25 -20.20 0.28
N ASN A 643 29.54 -20.07 0.58
CA ASN A 643 30.07 -19.40 1.77
C ASN A 643 30.92 -18.16 1.43
N ALA A 644 30.74 -17.56 0.25
CA ALA A 644 31.51 -16.40 -0.22
C ALA A 644 33.04 -16.59 -0.25
N LYS A 645 33.50 -17.83 -0.42
CA LYS A 645 34.92 -18.18 -0.59
C LYS A 645 35.30 -18.16 -2.07
N PHE A 646 35.58 -16.98 -2.58
CA PHE A 646 35.91 -16.78 -4.00
C PHE A 646 37.35 -17.21 -4.32
N ALA A 647 37.57 -17.68 -5.56
CA ALA A 647 38.90 -18.02 -6.03
C ALA A 647 39.80 -16.77 -6.10
N ALA A 648 41.11 -16.93 -5.87
CA ALA A 648 42.07 -15.82 -5.90
C ALA A 648 42.00 -15.01 -7.21
N THR A 649 41.78 -15.68 -8.34
CA THR A 649 41.60 -15.03 -9.65
C THR A 649 40.41 -14.08 -9.69
N VAL A 650 39.29 -14.42 -9.03
CA VAL A 650 38.09 -13.56 -8.95
C VAL A 650 38.39 -12.32 -8.14
N LEU A 651 39.09 -12.46 -7.01
CA LEU A 651 39.45 -11.35 -6.14
C LEU A 651 40.42 -10.37 -6.81
N VAL A 652 41.34 -10.84 -7.65
CA VAL A 652 42.26 -9.98 -8.42
C VAL A 652 41.51 -9.14 -9.46
N ILE A 653 40.53 -9.72 -10.15
CA ILE A 653 39.70 -8.99 -11.13
C ILE A 653 38.82 -7.95 -10.43
N VAL A 654 38.23 -8.33 -9.29
CA VAL A 654 37.49 -7.41 -8.40
C VAL A 654 38.38 -6.24 -7.98
N GLU A 655 39.63 -6.50 -7.56
CA GLU A 655 40.60 -5.47 -7.20
C GLU A 655 40.86 -4.48 -8.35
N GLY A 656 40.98 -5.00 -9.58
CA GLY A 656 41.16 -4.19 -10.79
C GLY A 656 39.95 -3.30 -11.10
N ILE A 657 38.74 -3.84 -11.00
CA ILE A 657 37.49 -3.10 -11.26
C ILE A 657 37.29 -2.00 -10.21
N VAL A 658 37.53 -2.29 -8.92
CA VAL A 658 37.42 -1.29 -7.84
C VAL A 658 38.40 -0.14 -8.03
N LYS A 659 39.66 -0.44 -8.39
CA LYS A 659 40.67 0.60 -8.67
C LYS A 659 40.26 1.50 -9.82
N GLN A 660 39.72 0.92 -10.89
CA GLN A 660 39.25 1.68 -12.05
C GLN A 660 38.03 2.54 -11.71
N ALA A 661 37.04 1.99 -10.97
CA ALA A 661 35.87 2.74 -10.52
C ALA A 661 36.22 3.95 -9.64
N ILE A 662 37.25 3.82 -8.78
CA ILE A 662 37.74 4.93 -7.93
C ILE A 662 38.50 5.99 -8.73
N THR A 663 39.24 5.58 -9.77
CA THR A 663 40.17 6.48 -10.49
C THR A 663 39.49 7.18 -11.67
N ASN A 664 38.65 6.45 -12.42
CA ASN A 664 38.07 6.89 -13.69
C ASN A 664 36.54 6.64 -13.75
N GLY A 665 35.86 6.59 -12.60
CA GLY A 665 34.48 6.09 -12.48
C GLY A 665 33.48 6.67 -13.47
N ASP A 666 33.48 8.00 -13.66
CA ASP A 666 32.54 8.69 -14.56
C ASP A 666 32.81 8.43 -16.05
N GLU A 667 34.07 8.24 -16.41
CA GLU A 667 34.49 7.95 -17.78
C GLU A 667 34.23 6.49 -18.15
N ILE A 668 34.33 5.58 -17.19
CA ILE A 668 34.10 4.14 -17.41
C ILE A 668 32.66 3.84 -17.84
N ILE A 669 31.68 4.53 -17.25
CA ILE A 669 30.24 4.25 -17.48
C ILE A 669 29.60 5.23 -18.48
N SER A 670 30.39 6.05 -19.18
CA SER A 670 29.87 7.06 -20.11
C SER A 670 29.44 6.48 -21.47
N THR A 671 30.08 5.39 -21.93
CA THR A 671 29.77 4.74 -23.21
C THR A 671 29.89 3.23 -23.11
N GLY A 672 29.17 2.50 -23.97
CA GLY A 672 29.23 1.03 -24.02
C GLY A 672 30.65 0.54 -24.34
N GLU A 673 31.39 1.31 -25.14
CA GLU A 673 32.78 1.04 -25.50
C GLU A 673 33.73 1.13 -24.29
N ASN A 674 33.58 2.15 -23.44
CA ASN A 674 34.42 2.33 -22.25
C ASN A 674 34.23 1.18 -21.25
N VAL A 675 32.99 0.69 -21.13
CA VAL A 675 32.65 -0.48 -20.31
C VAL A 675 33.32 -1.75 -20.85
N LEU A 676 33.26 -1.98 -22.17
CA LEU A 676 33.89 -3.16 -22.77
C LEU A 676 35.42 -3.12 -22.64
N ASN A 677 36.02 -1.92 -22.73
CA ASN A 677 37.44 -1.71 -22.51
C ASN A 677 37.86 -1.99 -21.06
N LEU A 678 37.03 -1.62 -20.07
CA LEU A 678 37.26 -2.00 -18.67
C LEU A 678 37.27 -3.52 -18.51
N LEU A 679 36.29 -4.21 -19.06
CA LEU A 679 36.08 -5.65 -18.86
C LEU A 679 37.16 -6.50 -19.53
N THR A 680 37.57 -6.11 -20.72
CA THR A 680 38.69 -6.73 -21.43
C THR A 680 40.01 -6.41 -20.73
N GLY A 681 40.22 -5.18 -20.29
CA GLY A 681 41.42 -4.74 -19.56
C GLY A 681 41.59 -5.36 -18.18
N THR A 682 40.50 -5.71 -17.50
CA THR A 682 40.51 -6.39 -16.18
C THR A 682 40.51 -7.91 -16.27
N GLY A 683 40.39 -8.48 -17.47
CA GLY A 683 40.30 -9.93 -17.67
C GLY A 683 38.94 -10.54 -17.31
N ALA A 684 37.91 -9.71 -17.08
CA ALA A 684 36.53 -10.15 -16.86
C ALA A 684 35.87 -10.67 -18.15
N LEU A 685 36.34 -10.25 -19.33
CA LEU A 685 35.91 -10.77 -20.64
C LEU A 685 37.11 -11.20 -21.49
N ASN A 686 37.01 -12.39 -22.10
CA ASN A 686 37.98 -12.89 -23.08
C ASN A 686 37.31 -13.03 -24.47
N GLY A 687 37.52 -12.06 -25.37
CA GLY A 687 37.05 -12.13 -26.76
C GLY A 687 36.87 -10.77 -27.45
N THR A 688 36.77 -10.78 -28.78
CA THR A 688 36.37 -9.61 -29.58
C THR A 688 34.85 -9.44 -29.51
N VAL A 689 34.42 -8.24 -29.14
CA VAL A 689 33.01 -7.86 -28.93
C VAL A 689 32.48 -7.21 -30.21
N ASP A 690 31.28 -7.57 -30.66
CA ASP A 690 30.70 -7.03 -31.89
C ASP A 690 29.96 -5.69 -31.67
N SER A 691 29.70 -4.96 -32.76
CA SER A 691 29.06 -3.64 -32.71
C SER A 691 27.65 -3.68 -32.10
N SER A 692 26.87 -4.73 -32.36
CA SER A 692 25.53 -4.89 -31.76
C SER A 692 25.56 -5.00 -30.23
N THR A 693 26.61 -5.61 -29.67
CA THR A 693 26.80 -5.66 -28.21
C THR A 693 27.10 -4.27 -27.65
N THR A 694 27.81 -3.45 -28.41
CA THR A 694 28.13 -2.07 -28.02
C THR A 694 26.87 -1.19 -28.04
N ASP A 695 26.00 -1.36 -29.03
CA ASP A 695 24.73 -0.64 -29.14
C ASP A 695 23.74 -1.01 -28.03
N GLU A 696 23.62 -2.32 -27.70
CA GLU A 696 22.80 -2.80 -26.57
C GLU A 696 23.32 -2.27 -25.22
N LEU A 697 24.65 -2.22 -25.04
CA LEU A 697 25.26 -1.59 -23.86
C LEU A 697 25.01 -0.09 -23.82
N GLN A 698 25.08 0.58 -24.96
CA GLN A 698 24.88 2.02 -25.05
C GLN A 698 23.44 2.40 -24.69
N ASP A 699 22.45 1.61 -25.13
CA ASP A 699 21.04 1.79 -24.73
C ASP A 699 20.87 1.62 -23.20
N LEU A 700 21.50 0.59 -22.62
CA LEU A 700 21.48 0.35 -21.16
C LEU A 700 22.15 1.47 -20.35
N ILE A 701 23.25 2.03 -20.87
CA ILE A 701 23.92 3.18 -20.25
C ILE A 701 23.03 4.41 -20.32
N THR A 702 22.37 4.65 -21.46
CA THR A 702 21.48 5.79 -21.72
C THR A 702 20.22 5.73 -20.86
N ARG A 703 19.65 4.53 -20.61
CA ARG A 703 18.48 4.34 -19.74
C ARG A 703 18.71 4.74 -18.28
N ASN A 704 19.97 4.79 -17.83
CA ASN A 704 20.38 5.29 -16.50
C ASN A 704 19.54 4.79 -15.30
N SER A 705 19.03 3.55 -15.36
CA SER A 705 18.22 2.93 -14.30
C SER A 705 19.11 2.09 -13.38
N SER A 706 18.85 2.16 -12.07
CA SER A 706 19.49 1.32 -11.05
C SER A 706 18.64 0.12 -10.65
N CYS A 707 17.34 0.12 -10.97
CA CYS A 707 16.38 -0.91 -10.58
C CYS A 707 16.85 -2.35 -10.86
N GLY A 708 17.43 -2.61 -12.03
CA GLY A 708 17.88 -3.96 -12.38
C GLY A 708 18.96 -4.52 -11.44
N TYR A 709 19.97 -3.71 -11.13
CA TYR A 709 21.03 -4.05 -10.18
C TYR A 709 20.47 -4.36 -8.80
N GLU A 710 19.53 -3.53 -8.37
CA GLU A 710 18.95 -3.56 -7.06
C GLU A 710 18.09 -4.81 -6.84
N LEU A 711 17.32 -5.22 -7.86
CA LEU A 711 16.59 -6.49 -7.84
C LEU A 711 17.55 -7.70 -7.76
N LYS A 712 18.71 -7.64 -8.43
CA LYS A 712 19.75 -8.68 -8.30
C LYS A 712 20.30 -8.72 -6.87
N ARG A 713 20.68 -7.58 -6.30
CA ARG A 713 21.23 -7.52 -4.94
C ARG A 713 20.23 -8.03 -3.91
N LEU A 714 18.96 -7.67 -4.07
CA LEU A 714 17.86 -8.20 -3.26
C LEU A 714 17.76 -9.73 -3.35
N THR A 715 17.89 -10.30 -4.56
CA THR A 715 17.88 -11.76 -4.76
C THR A 715 19.00 -12.44 -3.99
N ASP A 716 20.22 -11.90 -4.04
CA ASP A 716 21.35 -12.44 -3.28
C ASP A 716 21.13 -12.38 -1.76
N HIS A 717 20.52 -11.30 -1.26
CA HIS A 717 20.17 -11.16 0.15
C HIS A 717 19.05 -12.11 0.59
N VAL A 718 18.04 -12.34 -0.26
CA VAL A 718 16.98 -13.34 -0.01
C VAL A 718 17.59 -14.73 0.13
N VAL A 719 18.45 -15.13 -0.83
CA VAL A 719 19.13 -16.44 -0.79
C VAL A 719 19.94 -16.60 0.50
N ARG A 720 20.71 -15.58 0.88
CA ARG A 720 21.52 -15.59 2.10
C ARG A 720 20.65 -15.71 3.35
N SER A 721 19.63 -14.86 3.47
CA SER A 721 18.77 -14.78 4.65
C SER A 721 18.03 -16.10 4.90
N VAL A 722 17.51 -16.75 3.84
CA VAL A 722 16.86 -18.05 3.96
C VAL A 722 17.86 -19.14 4.36
N ASN A 723 19.06 -19.14 3.77
CA ASN A 723 20.09 -20.12 4.08
C ASN A 723 20.63 -19.99 5.51
N ASP A 724 20.81 -18.76 6.00
CA ASP A 724 21.24 -18.49 7.37
C ASP A 724 20.25 -19.06 8.38
N ILE A 725 18.94 -18.84 8.15
CA ILE A 725 17.88 -19.43 8.98
C ILE A 725 17.89 -20.96 8.89
N ARG A 726 18.07 -21.54 7.70
CA ARG A 726 18.15 -23.01 7.50
C ARG A 726 19.36 -23.65 8.17
N SER A 727 20.50 -22.94 8.22
CA SER A 727 21.74 -23.45 8.80
C SER A 727 21.64 -23.80 10.30
N SER A 728 20.58 -23.33 10.96
CA SER A 728 20.21 -23.67 12.34
C SER A 728 19.61 -25.08 12.52
N GLY A 729 19.33 -25.82 11.43
CA GLY A 729 18.70 -27.15 11.46
C GLY A 729 17.17 -27.13 11.58
N ALA A 730 16.53 -25.98 11.37
CA ALA A 730 15.09 -25.79 11.44
C ALA A 730 14.33 -26.53 10.31
N SER A 731 13.10 -26.98 10.58
CA SER A 731 12.21 -27.58 9.58
C SER A 731 11.79 -26.54 8.53
N ALA A 732 11.38 -26.96 7.33
CA ALA A 732 10.91 -26.02 6.30
C ALA A 732 9.73 -25.14 6.79
N ALA A 733 8.86 -25.68 7.63
CA ALA A 733 7.77 -24.93 8.24
C ALA A 733 8.27 -23.87 9.23
N ASP A 734 9.27 -24.20 10.06
CA ASP A 734 9.90 -23.22 10.97
C ASP A 734 10.67 -22.13 10.23
N VAL A 735 11.41 -22.52 9.19
CA VAL A 735 12.11 -21.59 8.30
C VAL A 735 11.10 -20.63 7.67
N ARG A 736 9.94 -21.13 7.21
CA ARG A 736 8.86 -20.29 6.66
C ARG A 736 8.39 -19.26 7.67
N VAL A 737 8.06 -19.68 8.89
CA VAL A 737 7.58 -18.78 9.94
C VAL A 737 8.61 -17.68 10.24
N GLN A 738 9.89 -18.01 10.27
CA GLN A 738 10.96 -17.05 10.55
C GLN A 738 11.24 -16.10 9.38
N VAL A 739 11.35 -16.62 8.15
CA VAL A 739 11.62 -15.82 6.95
C VAL A 739 10.49 -14.82 6.70
N TYR A 740 9.25 -15.24 6.83
CA TYR A 740 8.09 -14.36 6.61
C TYR A 740 7.98 -13.22 7.62
N LYS A 741 8.59 -13.34 8.80
CA LYS A 741 8.65 -12.29 9.82
C LYS A 741 9.93 -11.45 9.76
N SER A 742 10.86 -11.79 8.88
CA SER A 742 12.16 -11.14 8.79
C SER A 742 12.11 -9.83 8.01
N SER A 743 13.11 -8.97 8.21
CA SER A 743 13.24 -7.69 7.50
C SER A 743 13.41 -7.86 5.99
N ILE A 744 13.96 -8.98 5.51
CA ILE A 744 14.12 -9.21 4.07
C ILE A 744 12.75 -9.28 3.36
N VAL A 745 11.74 -9.88 4.01
CA VAL A 745 10.36 -9.96 3.48
C VAL A 745 9.58 -8.68 3.75
N THR A 746 9.70 -8.15 4.96
CA THR A 746 8.80 -7.10 5.45
C THR A 746 9.28 -5.69 5.13
N ASN A 747 10.58 -5.49 4.85
CA ASN A 747 11.18 -4.17 4.59
C ASN A 747 11.94 -4.13 3.25
N ASP A 748 12.89 -5.05 3.03
CA ASP A 748 13.81 -4.95 1.89
C ASP A 748 13.12 -5.19 0.54
N ILE A 749 12.31 -6.26 0.42
CA ILE A 749 11.52 -6.52 -0.81
C ILE A 749 10.59 -5.32 -1.12
N PRO A 750 9.77 -4.82 -0.18
CA PRO A 750 8.97 -3.62 -0.41
C PRO A 750 9.78 -2.41 -0.84
N ALA A 751 10.90 -2.11 -0.17
CA ALA A 751 11.73 -0.95 -0.43
C ALA A 751 12.37 -0.97 -1.83
N VAL A 752 13.01 -2.07 -2.21
CA VAL A 752 13.65 -2.23 -3.53
C VAL A 752 12.62 -2.17 -4.66
N THR A 753 11.49 -2.85 -4.49
CA THR A 753 10.42 -2.82 -5.50
C THR A 753 9.79 -1.44 -5.63
N ASN A 754 9.69 -0.68 -4.54
CA ASN A 754 9.18 0.69 -4.56
C ASN A 754 10.17 1.69 -5.16
N HIS A 755 11.47 1.53 -4.90
CA HIS A 755 12.53 2.30 -5.56
C HIS A 755 12.48 2.10 -7.08
N CYS A 756 12.38 0.85 -7.52
CA CYS A 756 12.16 0.49 -8.93
C CYS A 756 10.92 1.17 -9.53
N MET A 757 9.82 1.21 -8.78
CA MET A 757 8.60 1.89 -9.23
C MET A 757 8.83 3.39 -9.47
N GLY A 758 9.61 4.06 -8.61
CA GLY A 758 9.98 5.46 -8.77
C GLY A 758 10.66 5.76 -10.11
N GLU A 759 11.63 4.92 -10.50
CA GLU A 759 12.29 5.05 -11.82
C GLU A 759 11.30 4.79 -12.98
N LEU A 760 10.36 3.86 -12.81
CA LEU A 760 9.37 3.52 -13.83
C LEU A 760 8.35 4.62 -14.08
N LEU A 761 8.06 5.49 -13.10
CA LEU A 761 7.15 6.63 -13.30
C LEU A 761 7.65 7.62 -14.35
N GLY A 762 8.96 7.64 -14.66
CA GLY A 762 9.51 8.44 -15.76
C GLY A 762 9.21 7.91 -17.16
N SER A 763 8.81 6.64 -17.28
CA SER A 763 8.62 5.95 -18.58
C SER A 763 7.28 5.20 -18.74
N LYS A 764 6.53 5.00 -17.65
CA LYS A 764 5.23 4.29 -17.64
C LYS A 764 4.11 5.15 -17.06
N THR A 765 2.87 4.75 -17.35
CA THR A 765 1.69 5.27 -16.64
C THR A 765 1.73 4.88 -15.17
N LEU A 766 1.02 5.62 -14.32
CA LEU A 766 0.89 5.31 -12.89
C LEU A 766 0.47 3.85 -12.65
N THR A 767 -0.60 3.41 -13.33
CA THR A 767 -1.08 2.02 -13.26
C THR A 767 -0.02 1.02 -13.71
N GLY A 768 0.66 1.27 -14.84
CA GLY A 768 1.69 0.37 -15.35
C GLY A 768 2.93 0.27 -14.44
N ALA A 769 3.26 1.35 -13.72
CA ALA A 769 4.32 1.34 -12.71
C ALA A 769 3.94 0.47 -11.50
N TYR A 770 2.72 0.64 -10.98
CA TYR A 770 2.17 -0.17 -9.89
C TYR A 770 2.04 -1.67 -10.28
N GLU A 771 1.51 -1.98 -11.46
CA GLU A 771 1.44 -3.36 -11.98
C GLU A 771 2.82 -4.04 -12.00
N THR A 772 3.84 -3.29 -12.44
CA THR A 772 5.22 -3.80 -12.50
C THR A 772 5.76 -4.07 -11.09
N ARG A 773 5.56 -3.15 -10.14
CA ARG A 773 5.99 -3.32 -8.75
C ARG A 773 5.34 -4.53 -8.09
N ASP A 774 4.03 -4.66 -8.21
CA ASP A 774 3.28 -5.72 -7.53
C ASP A 774 3.65 -7.10 -8.06
N MET A 775 3.92 -7.18 -9.35
CA MET A 775 4.45 -8.37 -9.98
C MET A 775 5.87 -8.71 -9.50
N LEU A 776 6.76 -7.72 -9.33
CA LEU A 776 8.08 -7.95 -8.74
C LEU A 776 7.94 -8.53 -7.33
N ARG A 777 7.06 -7.97 -6.49
CA ARG A 777 6.76 -8.49 -5.14
C ARG A 777 6.27 -9.94 -5.18
N LYS A 778 5.33 -10.27 -6.07
CA LYS A 778 4.86 -11.66 -6.29
C LYS A 778 6.01 -12.60 -6.71
N THR A 779 6.90 -12.12 -7.59
CA THR A 779 8.06 -12.89 -8.06
C THR A 779 9.00 -13.22 -6.91
N PHE A 780 9.32 -12.26 -6.04
CA PHE A 780 10.12 -12.51 -4.85
C PHE A 780 9.43 -13.47 -3.87
N GLY A 781 8.10 -13.40 -3.74
CA GLY A 781 7.37 -14.37 -2.93
C GLY A 781 7.54 -15.81 -3.40
N VAL A 782 7.54 -16.05 -4.71
CA VAL A 782 7.82 -17.37 -5.29
C VAL A 782 9.27 -17.81 -5.00
N ILE A 783 10.24 -16.91 -5.14
CA ILE A 783 11.67 -17.19 -4.86
C ILE A 783 11.86 -17.59 -3.40
N VAL A 784 11.29 -16.81 -2.47
CA VAL A 784 11.33 -17.07 -1.03
C VAL A 784 10.75 -18.46 -0.71
N ASP A 785 9.57 -18.77 -1.23
CA ASP A 785 8.92 -20.06 -0.98
C ASP A 785 9.73 -21.26 -1.50
N GLN A 786 10.29 -21.16 -2.71
CA GLN A 786 11.11 -22.23 -3.28
C GLN A 786 12.38 -22.50 -2.46
N LEU A 787 13.03 -21.42 -1.99
CA LEU A 787 14.21 -21.51 -1.12
C LEU A 787 13.87 -22.17 0.22
N ILE A 788 12.71 -21.82 0.79
CA ILE A 788 12.21 -22.42 2.04
C ILE A 788 11.98 -23.93 1.84
N ASP A 789 11.28 -24.32 0.77
CA ASP A 789 10.88 -25.72 0.58
C ASP A 789 12.06 -26.63 0.21
N THR A 790 12.92 -26.19 -0.72
CA THR A 790 13.92 -27.09 -1.31
C THR A 790 15.36 -26.80 -0.87
N GLY A 791 15.63 -25.68 -0.19
CA GLY A 791 16.98 -25.25 0.19
C GLY A 791 17.85 -24.83 -1.00
N THR A 792 17.23 -24.78 -2.17
CA THR A 792 17.76 -24.31 -3.44
C THR A 792 16.67 -23.51 -4.13
N THR A 793 16.98 -22.60 -5.04
CA THR A 793 15.95 -22.16 -6.00
C THR A 793 15.84 -23.27 -7.03
N ASP A 794 14.80 -24.09 -7.00
CA ASP A 794 14.79 -25.29 -7.83
C ASP A 794 14.64 -24.98 -9.33
N MET A 795 14.24 -23.77 -9.73
CA MET A 795 14.34 -23.21 -11.09
C MET A 795 13.97 -24.22 -12.22
N GLY A 796 13.10 -25.21 -11.94
CA GLY A 796 12.79 -26.33 -12.85
C GLY A 796 13.59 -27.64 -12.69
N LYS A 797 14.05 -28.03 -11.49
CA LYS A 797 14.84 -29.26 -11.22
C LYS A 797 14.17 -30.59 -11.64
N ASN A 798 12.87 -30.58 -11.93
CA ASN A 798 12.18 -31.76 -12.47
C ASN A 798 12.25 -31.90 -14.00
N VAL A 799 13.08 -31.10 -14.69
CA VAL A 799 13.54 -31.40 -16.04
C VAL A 799 15.06 -31.62 -16.01
N ALA A 800 15.43 -32.81 -15.51
CA ALA A 800 16.72 -33.51 -15.63
C ALA A 800 18.01 -32.76 -15.18
N GLN A 801 18.48 -33.18 -13.99
CA GLN A 801 19.88 -33.35 -13.55
C GLN A 801 20.96 -32.41 -14.11
N ASP A 802 21.40 -31.48 -13.25
CA ASP A 802 22.79 -31.27 -12.79
C ASP A 802 23.06 -29.78 -12.47
N GLU A 803 24.08 -29.52 -11.65
CA GLU A 803 24.53 -28.24 -11.03
C GLU A 803 24.67 -27.01 -11.97
N TYR A 804 24.36 -27.16 -13.25
CA TYR A 804 24.40 -26.13 -14.28
C TYR A 804 23.22 -25.13 -14.21
N MET A 805 22.07 -25.52 -13.63
CA MET A 805 20.86 -24.67 -13.62
C MET A 805 20.84 -23.56 -12.56
N LEU A 806 21.55 -23.70 -11.44
CA LEU A 806 21.71 -22.61 -10.44
C LEU A 806 22.50 -21.42 -11.04
N LYS A 807 23.37 -21.71 -12.00
CA LYS A 807 24.22 -20.76 -12.72
C LYS A 807 23.46 -19.99 -13.79
N VAL A 808 22.56 -20.67 -14.49
CA VAL A 808 21.65 -20.08 -15.48
C VAL A 808 20.52 -19.30 -14.83
N ALA A 809 20.15 -19.65 -13.59
CA ALA A 809 19.15 -18.94 -12.79
C ALA A 809 19.55 -17.53 -12.39
N ASN A 810 20.73 -17.38 -11.80
CA ASN A 810 21.30 -16.08 -11.46
C ASN A 810 21.56 -15.25 -12.72
N MET A 811 21.90 -15.87 -13.87
CA MET A 811 22.06 -15.16 -15.14
C MET A 811 20.73 -14.79 -15.81
N GLY A 812 19.66 -15.55 -15.60
CA GLY A 812 18.31 -15.26 -16.10
C GLY A 812 17.74 -14.00 -15.46
N LEU A 813 17.83 -13.86 -14.14
CA LEU A 813 17.44 -12.62 -13.44
C LEU A 813 18.30 -11.43 -13.86
N VAL A 814 19.59 -11.63 -14.13
CA VAL A 814 20.47 -10.58 -14.66
C VAL A 814 20.01 -10.12 -16.04
N VAL A 815 19.77 -11.04 -16.99
CA VAL A 815 19.29 -10.66 -18.33
C VAL A 815 17.93 -9.94 -18.24
N LEU A 816 17.05 -10.41 -17.36
CA LEU A 816 15.75 -9.78 -17.10
C LEU A 816 15.88 -8.39 -16.46
N SER A 817 16.91 -8.18 -15.62
CA SER A 817 17.23 -6.88 -15.02
C SER A 817 17.77 -5.85 -16.03
N THR A 818 18.24 -6.31 -17.20
CA THR A 818 18.91 -5.49 -18.21
C THR A 818 18.06 -5.22 -19.46
N VAL A 819 17.14 -6.12 -19.81
CA VAL A 819 16.48 -6.09 -21.12
C VAL A 819 15.20 -5.23 -21.09
N ASP A 820 14.29 -5.48 -20.16
CA ASP A 820 13.07 -4.68 -19.94
C ASP A 820 12.23 -5.31 -18.81
N PRO A 821 11.83 -4.59 -17.75
CA PRO A 821 10.86 -5.08 -16.77
C PRO A 821 9.48 -5.43 -17.38
N THR A 822 9.14 -4.98 -18.59
CA THR A 822 7.89 -5.39 -19.29
C THR A 822 7.94 -6.83 -19.81
N GLY A 823 9.10 -7.37 -20.18
CA GLY A 823 9.25 -8.76 -20.66
C GLY A 823 9.09 -9.78 -19.52
N ILE A 824 9.52 -9.41 -18.32
CA ILE A 824 9.26 -10.15 -17.07
C ILE A 824 7.74 -10.24 -16.82
N ALA A 825 7.03 -9.14 -17.09
CA ALA A 825 5.59 -9.04 -16.86
C ALA A 825 4.71 -9.85 -17.77
N TYR A 826 5.07 -9.87 -19.04
CA TYR A 826 4.38 -10.68 -20.00
C TYR A 826 4.57 -12.20 -19.76
N MET A 827 5.72 -12.62 -19.22
CA MET A 827 5.98 -14.05 -18.94
C MET A 827 5.49 -14.53 -17.58
N ALA A 828 5.55 -13.69 -16.53
CA ALA A 828 5.02 -14.04 -15.21
C ALA A 828 3.49 -14.15 -15.19
N SER A 829 2.80 -13.34 -16.00
CA SER A 829 1.32 -13.36 -16.12
C SER A 829 0.76 -14.64 -16.75
N GLN A 830 1.56 -15.44 -17.46
CA GLN A 830 1.11 -16.66 -18.15
C GLN A 830 0.95 -17.89 -17.24
N PHE A 831 1.33 -17.82 -15.96
CA PHE A 831 1.47 -19.03 -15.13
C PHE A 831 1.04 -18.90 -13.67
N VAL A 832 0.53 -17.73 -13.26
CA VAL A 832 -0.06 -17.59 -11.92
C VAL A 832 -1.50 -18.11 -12.03
N GLN A 833 -1.71 -19.38 -11.68
CA GLN A 833 -3.03 -19.79 -11.21
C GLN A 833 -3.45 -18.81 -10.09
N PRO A 834 -4.72 -18.44 -9.96
CA PRO A 834 -5.14 -17.56 -8.88
C PRO A 834 -5.04 -18.34 -7.57
N ILE A 835 -3.85 -18.37 -6.99
CA ILE A 835 -3.56 -18.85 -5.64
C ILE A 835 -3.41 -17.60 -4.80
N CYS A 836 -4.20 -17.50 -3.73
CA CYS A 836 -4.08 -16.43 -2.77
C CYS A 836 -2.73 -16.56 -2.07
N GLY A 837 -1.79 -15.70 -2.48
CA GLY A 837 -0.47 -15.62 -1.91
C GLY A 837 -0.46 -14.70 -0.68
N PRO A 838 0.52 -14.86 0.22
CA PRO A 838 0.66 -14.01 1.40
C PRO A 838 0.90 -12.55 1.00
N THR A 839 0.25 -11.64 1.72
CA THR A 839 0.26 -10.18 1.51
C THR A 839 1.42 -9.47 2.23
N ALA A 840 2.32 -10.24 2.86
CA ALA A 840 3.46 -9.76 3.64
C ALA A 840 4.43 -8.82 2.88
N TYR A 841 4.42 -8.87 1.55
CA TYR A 841 5.32 -8.12 0.67
C TYR A 841 4.87 -6.66 0.41
N LEU A 842 3.83 -6.19 1.09
CA LEU A 842 3.39 -4.78 1.03
C LEU A 842 4.31 -3.84 1.82
N GLY A 843 4.83 -4.32 2.96
CA GLY A 843 5.66 -3.55 3.88
C GLY A 843 4.91 -2.46 4.66
N ASP A 844 5.67 -1.62 5.36
CA ASP A 844 5.17 -0.40 6.01
C ASP A 844 4.66 0.57 4.94
N ILE A 845 3.50 1.18 5.18
CA ILE A 845 2.86 2.14 4.25
C ILE A 845 3.08 3.56 4.76
N ASP A 846 3.47 4.45 3.85
CA ASP A 846 3.70 5.87 4.16
C ASP A 846 2.39 6.66 4.25
N ASP A 847 2.43 7.79 4.95
CA ASP A 847 1.29 8.68 5.20
C ASP A 847 0.54 9.05 3.91
N GLY A 848 -0.78 9.18 4.02
CA GLY A 848 -1.65 9.58 2.91
C GLY A 848 -3.14 9.46 3.20
N THR A 849 -3.95 9.84 2.21
CA THR A 849 -5.39 9.58 2.24
C THR A 849 -5.65 8.07 2.15
N LEU A 850 -6.76 7.56 2.69
CA LEU A 850 -7.02 6.12 2.60
C LEU A 850 -7.15 5.61 1.16
N HIS A 851 -7.63 6.45 0.24
CA HIS A 851 -7.71 6.13 -1.19
C HIS A 851 -6.33 5.98 -1.83
N ASP A 852 -5.43 6.91 -1.56
CA ASP A 852 -4.08 6.88 -2.13
C ASP A 852 -3.19 5.84 -1.41
N ALA A 853 -3.13 5.90 -0.07
CA ALA A 853 -2.21 5.11 0.74
C ALA A 853 -2.65 3.67 0.96
N LEU A 854 -3.91 3.45 1.36
CA LEU A 854 -4.40 2.13 1.80
C LEU A 854 -5.26 1.41 0.76
N GLY A 855 -5.46 2.00 -0.42
CA GLY A 855 -6.25 1.41 -1.50
C GLY A 855 -7.74 1.32 -1.16
N LEU A 856 -8.29 2.31 -0.45
CA LEU A 856 -9.72 2.37 -0.14
C LEU A 856 -10.58 2.36 -1.41
N THR A 857 -11.39 1.30 -1.57
CA THR A 857 -12.36 1.13 -2.65
C THR A 857 -13.75 0.88 -2.10
N THR A 858 -14.76 1.29 -2.86
CA THR A 858 -16.17 1.01 -2.56
C THR A 858 -16.84 0.43 -3.79
N VAL A 859 -17.67 -0.59 -3.59
CA VAL A 859 -18.51 -1.20 -4.62
C VAL A 859 -19.97 -0.91 -4.29
N ASP A 860 -20.76 -0.61 -5.32
CA ASP A 860 -22.13 -0.08 -5.24
C ASP A 860 -22.23 1.19 -4.39
N GLU A 861 -23.41 1.50 -3.84
CA GLU A 861 -23.74 2.81 -3.29
C GLU A 861 -23.58 2.92 -1.77
N ALA A 862 -23.64 1.82 -1.00
CA ALA A 862 -23.71 1.88 0.48
C ALA A 862 -22.60 2.71 1.11
N PHE A 863 -21.37 2.59 0.62
CA PHE A 863 -20.21 3.22 1.25
C PHE A 863 -19.61 4.37 0.44
N VAL A 864 -20.23 4.76 -0.68
CA VAL A 864 -19.74 5.85 -1.54
C VAL A 864 -19.55 7.13 -0.73
N GLY A 865 -18.35 7.70 -0.82
CA GLY A 865 -17.99 8.93 -0.11
C GLY A 865 -17.41 8.70 1.29
N SER A 866 -17.13 7.46 1.68
CA SER A 866 -16.25 7.17 2.81
C SER A 866 -14.84 7.67 2.53
N TYR A 867 -14.14 8.17 3.56
CA TYR A 867 -12.85 8.83 3.43
C TYR A 867 -12.05 8.78 4.74
N GLY A 868 -10.78 9.18 4.69
CA GLY A 868 -9.96 9.28 5.90
C GLY A 868 -8.49 9.43 5.60
N THR A 869 -7.66 9.24 6.63
CA THR A 869 -6.20 9.32 6.53
C THR A 869 -5.50 8.18 7.26
N TRP A 870 -4.33 7.80 6.73
CA TRP A 870 -3.35 6.95 7.38
C TRP A 870 -2.14 7.80 7.79
N ALA A 871 -1.72 7.66 9.04
CA ALA A 871 -0.44 8.13 9.53
C ALA A 871 0.39 6.92 9.97
N ARG A 872 1.59 6.78 9.43
CA ARG A 872 2.55 5.74 9.78
C ARG A 872 2.97 5.85 11.24
N LYS A 873 3.13 7.06 11.76
CA LYS A 873 3.39 7.30 13.19
C LYS A 873 2.09 7.64 13.90
N GLY A 874 1.78 6.93 14.98
CA GLY A 874 0.51 7.09 15.66
C GLY A 874 0.39 6.35 16.99
N ASP A 875 -0.84 6.21 17.45
CA ASP A 875 -1.23 5.65 18.74
C ASP A 875 -1.59 4.15 18.68
N GLY A 876 -1.53 3.54 17.50
CA GLY A 876 -1.88 2.14 17.27
C GLY A 876 -3.37 1.89 17.06
N ILE A 877 -4.17 2.90 16.76
CA ILE A 877 -5.63 2.79 16.64
C ILE A 877 -6.10 2.72 15.18
N VAL A 878 -7.11 1.87 14.95
CA VAL A 878 -8.01 1.92 13.80
C VAL A 878 -9.33 2.53 14.28
N HIS A 879 -9.57 3.79 13.93
CA HIS A 879 -10.72 4.59 14.34
C HIS A 879 -11.71 4.73 13.17
N LEU A 880 -12.89 4.11 13.32
CA LEU A 880 -13.96 4.17 12.33
C LEU A 880 -15.14 4.99 12.86
N VAL A 881 -15.53 6.01 12.13
CA VAL A 881 -16.71 6.85 12.40
C VAL A 881 -17.78 6.53 11.38
N PHE A 882 -18.76 5.70 11.75
CA PHE A 882 -19.90 5.37 10.91
C PHE A 882 -20.90 6.53 10.92
N GLU A 883 -21.19 7.09 9.75
CA GLU A 883 -22.12 8.21 9.57
C GLU A 883 -23.28 7.75 8.68
N SER A 884 -24.39 7.38 9.32
CA SER A 884 -25.58 6.93 8.60
C SER A 884 -26.39 8.09 8.06
N ILE A 885 -26.58 8.08 6.74
CA ILE A 885 -27.65 8.84 6.08
C ILE A 885 -28.78 7.89 5.60
N ASP A 886 -28.70 6.63 5.99
CA ASP A 886 -29.76 5.66 5.75
C ASP A 886 -30.99 5.99 6.61
N LYS A 887 -32.16 5.64 6.09
CA LYS A 887 -33.45 5.84 6.74
C LYS A 887 -33.85 4.66 7.62
N GLU A 888 -33.16 3.55 7.48
CA GLU A 888 -33.37 2.34 8.26
C GLU A 888 -32.11 2.02 9.07
N ASP A 889 -32.31 1.29 10.16
CA ASP A 889 -31.20 0.73 10.94
C ASP A 889 -30.49 -0.35 10.11
N VAL A 890 -29.17 -0.38 10.19
CA VAL A 890 -28.33 -1.36 9.47
C VAL A 890 -27.27 -1.93 10.39
N THR A 891 -26.78 -3.11 10.05
CA THR A 891 -25.60 -3.69 10.69
C THR A 891 -24.48 -3.70 9.66
N VAL A 892 -23.34 -3.11 9.99
CA VAL A 892 -22.13 -3.23 9.18
C VAL A 892 -21.31 -4.39 9.72
N VAL A 893 -21.05 -5.38 8.86
CA VAL A 893 -20.18 -6.50 9.17
C VAL A 893 -18.77 -6.12 8.75
N ILE A 894 -17.82 -6.25 9.66
CA ILE A 894 -16.40 -5.97 9.45
C ILE A 894 -15.70 -7.31 9.35
N HIS A 895 -15.06 -7.57 8.22
CA HIS A 895 -14.20 -8.71 7.95
C HIS A 895 -12.73 -8.30 7.97
N SER A 896 -11.86 -9.16 8.52
CA SER A 896 -10.42 -8.96 8.55
C SER A 896 -9.69 -10.18 7.99
N GLY A 897 -9.04 -10.03 6.83
CA GLY A 897 -8.31 -11.13 6.19
C GLY A 897 -9.21 -12.26 5.67
N GLY A 898 -10.50 -11.98 5.44
CA GLY A 898 -11.53 -12.95 5.00
C GLY A 898 -12.50 -13.34 6.12
N ASP A 899 -12.03 -13.37 7.36
CA ASP A 899 -12.81 -13.77 8.53
C ASP A 899 -13.72 -12.65 9.03
N GLU A 900 -14.95 -12.97 9.47
CA GLU A 900 -15.80 -12.02 10.21
C GLU A 900 -15.12 -11.62 11.52
N TYR A 901 -14.93 -10.31 11.72
CA TYR A 901 -14.23 -9.74 12.88
C TYR A 901 -15.18 -9.07 13.88
N ALA A 902 -16.12 -8.26 13.39
CA ALA A 902 -17.07 -7.53 14.24
C ALA A 902 -18.36 -7.18 13.49
N ASN A 903 -19.45 -7.01 14.23
CA ASN A 903 -20.71 -6.49 13.75
C ASN A 903 -21.00 -5.16 14.45
N VAL A 904 -21.29 -4.11 13.69
CA VAL A 904 -21.56 -2.76 14.19
C VAL A 904 -22.98 -2.35 13.82
N ASP A 905 -23.85 -2.24 14.83
CA ASP A 905 -25.21 -1.75 14.62
C ASP A 905 -25.21 -0.22 14.50
N VAL A 906 -25.70 0.28 13.37
CA VAL A 906 -25.77 1.70 13.04
C VAL A 906 -27.23 2.09 12.80
N ALA A 907 -27.81 2.82 13.75
CA ALA A 907 -29.18 3.29 13.66
C ALA A 907 -29.35 4.34 12.54
N ALA A 908 -30.57 4.47 12.02
CA ALA A 908 -30.91 5.44 11.00
C ALA A 908 -30.54 6.87 11.43
N GLY A 909 -29.76 7.57 10.59
CA GLY A 909 -29.32 8.94 10.88
C GLY A 909 -28.31 9.09 12.02
N ALA A 910 -27.82 8.00 12.60
CA ALA A 910 -26.90 8.02 13.74
C ALA A 910 -25.43 8.06 13.30
N THR A 911 -24.60 8.58 14.20
CA THR A 911 -23.14 8.44 14.13
C THR A 911 -22.68 7.45 15.20
N VAL A 912 -21.92 6.43 14.80
CA VAL A 912 -21.39 5.39 15.69
C VAL A 912 -19.88 5.33 15.53
N ILE A 913 -19.16 5.28 16.65
CA ILE A 913 -17.70 5.12 16.67
C ILE A 913 -17.37 3.67 16.95
N TRP A 914 -16.39 3.14 16.23
CA TRP A 914 -15.81 1.82 16.46
C TRP A 914 -14.30 1.90 16.41
N ASP A 915 -13.66 1.33 17.42
CA ASP A 915 -12.20 1.30 17.55
C ASP A 915 -11.68 -0.14 17.57
N ALA A 916 -10.54 -0.35 16.93
CA ALA A 916 -9.70 -1.53 17.04
C ALA A 916 -8.23 -1.13 17.09
N THR A 917 -7.33 -2.09 17.25
CA THR A 917 -5.88 -1.81 17.29
C THR A 917 -5.19 -2.25 16.01
N ILE A 918 -4.17 -1.50 15.58
CA ILE A 918 -3.33 -1.86 14.43
C ILE A 918 -2.72 -3.26 14.61
N PRO A 919 -2.14 -3.66 15.76
CA PRO A 919 -1.63 -5.02 15.93
C PRO A 919 -2.65 -6.16 15.71
N GLU A 920 -3.95 -5.93 15.96
CA GLU A 920 -5.00 -6.93 15.73
C GLU A 920 -5.34 -7.08 14.24
N LEU A 921 -5.29 -5.96 13.50
CA LEU A 921 -5.79 -5.85 12.13
C LEU A 921 -4.69 -5.74 11.07
N GLN A 922 -3.44 -5.49 11.46
CA GLN A 922 -2.33 -5.27 10.54
C GLN A 922 -2.08 -6.48 9.64
N ASP A 923 -1.58 -6.17 8.46
CA ASP A 923 -1.28 -7.12 7.39
C ASP A 923 -2.51 -7.89 6.88
N LYS A 924 -3.68 -7.26 6.96
CA LYS A 924 -4.95 -7.85 6.51
C LYS A 924 -5.75 -6.87 5.68
N SER A 925 -6.55 -7.42 4.76
CA SER A 925 -7.66 -6.70 4.16
C SER A 925 -8.70 -6.39 5.25
N LEU A 926 -9.26 -5.18 5.24
CA LEU A 926 -10.44 -4.82 6.00
C LEU A 926 -11.58 -4.63 5.01
N TYR A 927 -12.54 -5.56 5.03
CA TYR A 927 -13.70 -5.57 4.16
C TYR A 927 -14.95 -5.30 4.99
N LEU A 928 -15.75 -4.32 4.58
CA LEU A 928 -17.00 -3.95 5.21
C LEU A 928 -18.14 -4.20 4.24
N ASP A 929 -19.15 -4.93 4.66
CA ASP A 929 -20.41 -5.05 3.95
C ASP A 929 -21.57 -4.67 4.86
N ARG A 930 -22.60 -4.10 4.23
CA ARG A 930 -23.74 -3.54 4.95
C ARG A 930 -24.91 -4.49 4.87
N TRP A 931 -25.25 -5.10 5.99
CA TRP A 931 -26.36 -6.03 6.12
C TRP A 931 -27.68 -5.33 6.50
N ARG A 932 -28.77 -5.79 5.87
CA ARG A 932 -30.15 -5.47 6.26
C ARG A 932 -30.99 -6.75 6.22
N PRO A 933 -31.81 -7.03 7.25
CA PRO A 933 -32.73 -8.17 7.19
C PRO A 933 -33.78 -7.94 6.09
N GLY A 934 -33.81 -8.81 5.08
CA GLY A 934 -34.85 -8.78 4.05
C GLY A 934 -36.23 -9.24 4.55
N VAL A 935 -37.27 -9.15 3.70
CA VAL A 935 -38.68 -9.52 3.99
C VAL A 935 -38.86 -10.99 4.47
N PHE A 936 -37.82 -11.83 4.37
CA PHE A 936 -37.80 -13.21 4.85
C PHE A 936 -36.62 -13.56 5.76
N GLY A 937 -35.86 -12.57 6.26
CA GLY A 937 -34.71 -12.81 7.15
C GLY A 937 -33.53 -13.54 6.50
N LEU A 938 -33.49 -13.64 5.16
CA LEU A 938 -32.35 -14.19 4.43
C LEU A 938 -31.23 -13.13 4.33
N PRO A 939 -29.96 -13.51 4.56
CA PRO A 939 -28.82 -12.62 4.35
C PRO A 939 -28.78 -12.16 2.89
N GLY A 940 -28.62 -10.86 2.66
CA GLY A 940 -28.35 -10.31 1.34
C GLY A 940 -27.26 -9.25 1.45
N SER A 941 -26.16 -9.45 0.72
CA SER A 941 -25.04 -8.51 0.57
C SER A 941 -25.35 -7.34 -0.38
N GLY A 942 -26.60 -7.23 -0.86
CA GLY A 942 -27.03 -6.33 -1.95
C GLY A 942 -27.04 -4.83 -1.63
N GLY A 943 -26.20 -4.36 -0.71
CA GLY A 943 -26.05 -2.95 -0.35
C GLY A 943 -24.82 -2.27 -0.95
N GLY A 944 -23.79 -3.05 -1.26
CA GLY A 944 -22.45 -2.54 -1.54
C GLY A 944 -21.48 -2.81 -0.41
N SER A 945 -20.20 -2.57 -0.68
CA SER A 945 -19.11 -2.88 0.24
C SER A 945 -17.99 -1.85 0.17
N LEU A 946 -17.16 -1.85 1.19
CA LEU A 946 -15.97 -1.02 1.33
C LEU A 946 -14.78 -1.94 1.62
N LEU A 947 -13.62 -1.59 1.08
CA LEU A 947 -12.42 -2.40 1.20
C LEU A 947 -11.18 -1.51 1.30
N LEU A 948 -10.26 -1.85 2.20
CA LEU A 948 -8.92 -1.27 2.24
C LEU A 948 -7.91 -2.26 2.85
N TRP A 949 -6.63 -1.91 2.80
CA TRP A 949 -5.56 -2.63 3.47
C TRP A 949 -5.22 -2.00 4.82
N ILE A 950 -5.03 -2.80 5.87
CA ILE A 950 -4.52 -2.31 7.17
C ILE A 950 -3.03 -2.65 7.24
N PRO A 951 -2.14 -1.64 7.15
CA PRO A 951 -0.71 -1.87 7.20
C PRO A 951 -0.24 -2.14 8.64
N ARG A 952 0.90 -2.80 8.74
CA ARG A 952 1.72 -2.75 9.96
C ARG A 952 2.32 -1.36 10.12
N SER A 953 2.66 -1.02 11.35
CA SER A 953 3.57 0.10 11.63
C SER A 953 4.42 -0.18 12.85
N THR A 954 5.73 0.00 12.70
CA THR A 954 6.69 -0.05 13.81
C THR A 954 6.63 1.21 14.70
N GLU A 955 5.95 2.26 14.24
CA GLU A 955 5.77 3.54 14.92
C GLU A 955 4.34 3.72 15.47
N GLY A 956 3.63 2.60 15.67
CA GLY A 956 2.26 2.54 16.17
C GLY A 956 1.22 2.65 15.05
N GLY A 957 1.33 3.67 14.21
CA GLY A 957 0.35 3.96 13.16
C GLY A 957 -0.98 4.51 13.69
N HIS A 958 -1.74 5.19 12.84
CA HIS A 958 -3.10 5.63 13.14
C HIS A 958 -3.91 5.65 11.86
N LEU A 959 -5.06 4.99 11.90
CA LEU A 959 -6.04 5.01 10.82
C LEU A 959 -7.29 5.72 11.32
N GLU A 960 -7.66 6.80 10.65
CA GLU A 960 -8.93 7.49 10.89
C GLU A 960 -9.78 7.40 9.63
N MET A 961 -10.99 6.83 9.72
CA MET A 961 -11.91 6.67 8.59
C MET A 961 -13.33 7.11 8.97
N HIS A 962 -13.88 8.03 8.19
CA HIS A 962 -15.31 8.31 8.16
C HIS A 962 -15.98 7.35 7.18
N VAL A 963 -16.75 6.40 7.72
CA VAL A 963 -17.49 5.40 6.96
C VAL A 963 -18.89 5.93 6.71
N ARG A 964 -19.16 6.33 5.47
CA ARG A 964 -20.47 6.82 5.08
C ARG A 964 -21.40 5.63 4.86
N VAL A 965 -22.60 5.66 5.43
CA VAL A 965 -23.60 4.61 5.24
C VAL A 965 -24.81 5.20 4.54
N ASN A 966 -24.88 4.96 3.23
CA ASN A 966 -25.90 5.50 2.33
C ASN A 966 -27.12 4.57 2.23
N VAL A 967 -28.27 5.19 1.90
CA VAL A 967 -29.46 4.47 1.43
C VAL A 967 -29.10 3.68 0.16
N SER A 968 -29.43 2.39 0.12
CA SER A 968 -29.41 1.56 -1.11
C SER A 968 -30.80 1.07 -1.49
#